data_AF-A0AA90UH94-F1
#
_entry.id   AF-A0AA90UH94-F1
#
_cell.length_a   1.000
_cell.length_b   1.000
_cell.length_c   1.000
_cell.angle_alpha   90.00
_cell.angle_beta   90.00
_cell.angle_gamma   90.00
#
_symmetry.space_group_name_H-M   'P 1'
#
loop_
_entity.id
_entity.type
_entity.pdbx_description
1 polymer ?
#
loop_
_entity_poly.entity_id
_entity_poly.type
_entity_poly.pdbx_seq_one_letter_code
_entity_poly.pdbx_strand_id
1 'polypeptide(L)'
;MKIKADYANAPQWKETTIKSSLPKELKCLDEIAHNMWWAWNYEGRDLFKSLDADLYEKCNANPVLLLERLSYDRKEAIVKDKETMAKVKNVYKMFREYMDVKPDSKRPSVAYFCMEYGINQVVKIYSGGLGMLAGDYMKEASDSNVDMCGVGFLYRYGYFKQSLSMDGQQIANYDAQNFNSLPLERVLDENGNPVVIDVPYMNYQVHAYVWQMNVGRIKLYLLDTDNDMNSEFDRPITHSLYGGDWENRLKQEILLGIGGILTLKKLGIKKDIYHCNEGHAALCNLQRLCDYIEEDGLNFNQALELVRASSLYTVHTPVPAGHDYFDEALFGKYMGGYPQRLGISWDEFIGMGRENADDHNERFCLSTFACNTCQEVNGVSKLHGWVSQQMFSNIWKGYFPEENHVGYVTNGVHFPTWTATEWRKLYDTYFDKNFMNDQSNEEIWHAIYNVSDAEIWNTRMTLKKKLVAYIREKFTQTWLKNQGDPARVVSLLERINPNALMIGFCRRFATYKRAHLLFTDLERLSKIVNDPEHPVLFFFSGKAHPADGAGQGLIKRIFEISQRPEFLGKIIFLEDYDMTLARRLVSGVDIWMNTPTRPLEASGTSGEKAEMNGVVNLSVLDGWWVEGYREGAGWALPEKRTYQNQGYQDQLDAATIYNLLENDIIPMYYNKNKEGFSKEWIQVVKNSIATIAPHYTMKRQLDDYYDKFYNKEAARFKKLSANDNALAKEIALWKESVAERWDGIHVVSKDDSKLMAAETGQKIKVQYVIDEQGLNDAVGLELVVLKDQLEDGKQIYAVYPFKMVGHEGNNFTFEAEIEPINAGSFKTGVRMYPKNEKLPHRQDFCYVKWLD
;
A
#
# COMPACT_ATOMS: atom_id res chain seq x y z
N MET A 1 -34.95 29.47 50.64
CA MET A 1 -35.02 28.70 49.38
C MET A 1 -34.61 29.64 48.24
N LYS A 2 -33.48 29.42 47.57
CA LYS A 2 -33.05 30.25 46.43
C LYS A 2 -33.66 29.66 45.16
N ILE A 3 -34.53 30.41 44.49
CA ILE A 3 -35.08 30.07 43.17
C ILE A 3 -33.94 30.21 42.16
N LYS A 4 -33.67 29.16 41.38
CA LYS A 4 -32.68 29.22 40.31
C LYS A 4 -33.22 30.11 39.18
N ALA A 5 -32.40 31.03 38.68
CA ALA A 5 -32.77 31.96 37.62
C ALA A 5 -32.97 31.28 36.25
N ASP A 6 -32.39 30.08 36.08
CA ASP A 6 -32.58 29.21 34.92
C ASP A 6 -32.57 27.75 35.40
N TYR A 7 -33.53 26.96 34.92
CA TYR A 7 -33.74 25.55 35.26
C TYR A 7 -34.38 24.81 34.07
N ALA A 8 -33.72 24.86 32.91
CA ALA A 8 -34.08 24.07 31.74
C ALA A 8 -33.26 22.77 31.64
N ASN A 9 -33.87 21.70 31.15
CA ASN A 9 -33.17 20.48 30.71
C ASN A 9 -32.63 20.65 29.28
N ALA A 10 -31.51 19.99 28.97
CA ALA A 10 -30.98 19.98 27.60
C ALA A 10 -31.93 19.22 26.66
N PRO A 11 -32.22 19.74 25.44
CA PRO A 11 -33.00 19.02 24.46
C PRO A 11 -32.26 17.73 24.02
N GLN A 12 -32.95 16.59 24.07
CA GLN A 12 -32.52 15.41 23.32
C GLN A 12 -32.98 15.56 21.87
N TRP A 13 -32.07 16.00 21.00
CA TRP A 13 -32.32 16.10 19.57
C TRP A 13 -32.45 14.70 18.98
N LYS A 14 -33.61 14.40 18.37
CA LYS A 14 -33.80 13.21 17.54
C LYS A 14 -33.53 13.56 16.09
N GLU A 15 -32.52 12.94 15.50
CA GLU A 15 -32.25 13.09 14.07
C GLU A 15 -33.39 12.44 13.28
N THR A 16 -34.15 13.24 12.54
CA THR A 16 -35.27 12.78 11.71
C THR A 16 -34.85 12.90 10.24
N THR A 17 -34.57 11.77 9.59
CA THR A 17 -34.24 11.73 8.17
C THR A 17 -35.52 11.56 7.34
N ILE A 18 -35.91 12.59 6.59
CA ILE A 18 -37.04 12.50 5.63
C ILE A 18 -36.48 11.95 4.32
N LYS A 19 -36.74 10.67 4.03
CA LYS A 19 -36.26 10.03 2.79
C LYS A 19 -36.97 10.61 1.57
N SER A 20 -36.19 11.11 0.61
CA SER A 20 -36.68 11.53 -0.69
C SER A 20 -37.14 10.29 -1.48
N SER A 21 -38.45 10.11 -1.70
CA SER A 21 -38.91 8.96 -2.49
C SER A 21 -38.46 9.09 -3.95
N LEU A 22 -37.84 8.04 -4.49
CA LEU A 22 -37.52 7.93 -5.91
C LEU A 22 -38.70 7.29 -6.64
N PRO A 23 -39.09 7.79 -7.83
CA PRO A 23 -40.02 7.08 -8.71
C PRO A 23 -39.57 5.64 -8.94
N LYS A 24 -40.51 4.73 -9.15
CA LYS A 24 -40.24 3.29 -9.28
C LYS A 24 -39.23 2.99 -10.38
N GLU A 25 -39.29 3.77 -11.47
CA GLU A 25 -38.42 3.70 -12.63
C GLU A 25 -36.96 4.06 -12.32
N LEU A 26 -36.73 4.89 -11.29
CA LEU A 26 -35.41 5.37 -10.88
C LEU A 26 -34.84 4.62 -9.66
N LYS A 27 -35.57 3.64 -9.10
CA LYS A 27 -35.11 2.89 -7.92
C LYS A 27 -33.76 2.18 -8.15
N CYS A 28 -33.46 1.77 -9.38
CA CYS A 28 -32.17 1.20 -9.74
C CYS A 28 -30.98 2.14 -9.51
N LEU A 29 -31.19 3.47 -9.57
CA LEU A 29 -30.13 4.44 -9.31
C LEU A 29 -29.68 4.44 -7.85
N ASP A 30 -30.56 4.09 -6.91
CA ASP A 30 -30.25 3.99 -5.49
C ASP A 30 -29.27 2.83 -5.23
N GLU A 31 -29.52 1.68 -5.86
CA GLU A 31 -28.64 0.50 -5.82
C GLU A 31 -27.26 0.82 -6.40
N ILE A 32 -27.21 1.49 -7.56
CA ILE A 32 -25.94 1.91 -8.16
C ILE A 32 -25.26 2.95 -7.26
N ALA A 33 -25.97 3.94 -6.73
CA ALA A 33 -25.37 5.01 -5.92
C ALA A 33 -24.68 4.48 -4.65
N HIS A 34 -25.24 3.46 -4.01
CA HIS A 34 -24.68 2.79 -2.82
C HIS A 34 -23.67 1.68 -3.15
N ASN A 35 -23.25 1.55 -4.41
CA ASN A 35 -22.17 0.66 -4.82
C ASN A 35 -21.08 1.44 -5.55
N MET A 36 -19.86 1.42 -5.03
CA MET A 36 -18.75 2.22 -5.54
C MET A 36 -18.30 1.86 -6.96
N TRP A 37 -18.85 0.82 -7.60
CA TRP A 37 -18.57 0.45 -9.00
C TRP A 37 -18.63 1.64 -9.98
N TRP A 38 -19.58 2.58 -9.77
CA TRP A 38 -19.65 3.79 -10.59
C TRP A 38 -18.39 4.66 -10.50
N ALA A 39 -17.57 4.54 -9.45
CA ALA A 39 -16.39 5.39 -9.26
C ALA A 39 -15.28 5.13 -10.30
N TRP A 40 -15.16 3.89 -10.80
CA TRP A 40 -14.17 3.51 -11.82
C TRP A 40 -14.79 3.18 -13.18
N ASN A 41 -16.11 2.96 -13.27
CA ASN A 41 -16.82 2.91 -14.55
C ASN A 41 -17.11 4.35 -15.05
N TYR A 42 -16.72 4.69 -16.30
CA TYR A 42 -16.89 6.06 -16.79
C TYR A 42 -18.34 6.32 -17.25
N GLU A 43 -19.05 5.33 -17.77
CA GLU A 43 -20.45 5.42 -18.15
C GLU A 43 -21.36 5.65 -16.93
N GLY A 44 -21.03 5.06 -15.79
CA GLY A 44 -21.71 5.29 -14.51
C GLY A 44 -21.54 6.74 -14.01
N ARG A 45 -20.35 7.32 -14.14
CA ARG A 45 -20.11 8.74 -13.80
C ARG A 45 -20.86 9.67 -14.73
N ASP A 46 -20.80 9.40 -16.04
CA ASP A 46 -21.49 10.20 -17.05
C ASP A 46 -23.01 10.12 -16.86
N LEU A 47 -23.55 8.96 -16.45
CA LEU A 47 -24.96 8.81 -16.09
C LEU A 47 -25.35 9.78 -14.96
N PHE A 48 -24.67 9.74 -13.82
CA PHE A 48 -25.03 10.62 -12.69
C PHE A 48 -24.86 12.09 -13.05
N LYS A 49 -23.81 12.45 -13.80
CA LYS A 49 -23.64 13.83 -14.30
C LYS A 49 -24.79 14.25 -15.22
N SER A 50 -25.34 13.33 -16.03
CA SER A 50 -26.44 13.64 -16.95
C SER A 50 -27.79 13.92 -16.26
N LEU A 51 -27.97 13.46 -15.02
CA LEU A 51 -29.21 13.71 -14.27
C LEU A 51 -29.37 15.20 -13.94
N ASP A 52 -28.29 15.86 -13.52
CA ASP A 52 -28.19 17.30 -13.30
C ASP A 52 -26.71 17.68 -13.12
N ALA A 53 -26.09 18.30 -14.13
CA ALA A 53 -24.65 18.53 -14.13
C ALA A 53 -24.20 19.54 -13.06
N ASP A 54 -24.97 20.62 -12.89
CA ASP A 54 -24.66 21.67 -11.92
C ASP A 54 -24.83 21.16 -10.48
N LEU A 55 -25.90 20.39 -10.23
CA LEU A 55 -26.12 19.79 -8.92
C LEU A 55 -25.09 18.70 -8.62
N TYR A 56 -24.69 17.89 -9.60
CA TYR A 56 -23.66 16.87 -9.44
C TYR A 56 -22.32 17.49 -9.00
N GLU A 57 -21.94 18.62 -9.59
CA GLU A 57 -20.74 19.35 -9.20
C GLU A 57 -20.89 19.96 -7.79
N LYS A 58 -22.05 20.54 -7.44
CA LYS A 58 -22.35 21.04 -6.08
C LYS A 58 -22.38 19.94 -5.01
N CYS A 59 -22.70 18.70 -5.40
CA CYS A 59 -22.65 17.53 -4.53
C CYS A 59 -21.26 16.90 -4.49
N ASN A 60 -20.24 17.56 -5.05
CA ASN A 60 -18.86 17.08 -5.12
C ASN A 60 -18.76 15.68 -5.76
N ALA A 61 -19.57 15.46 -6.80
CA ALA A 61 -19.68 14.19 -7.51
C ALA A 61 -20.17 12.99 -6.67
N ASN A 62 -20.89 13.23 -5.57
CA ASN A 62 -21.53 12.18 -4.75
C ASN A 62 -22.93 11.82 -5.29
N PRO A 63 -23.13 10.59 -5.82
CA PRO A 63 -24.42 10.16 -6.35
C PRO A 63 -25.53 10.04 -5.31
N VAL A 64 -25.22 9.62 -4.07
CA VAL A 64 -26.22 9.49 -3.00
C VAL A 64 -26.82 10.87 -2.69
N LEU A 65 -25.95 11.84 -2.42
CA LEU A 65 -26.35 13.21 -2.14
C LEU A 65 -27.06 13.88 -3.34
N LEU A 66 -26.65 13.55 -4.57
CA LEU A 66 -27.34 14.01 -5.78
C LEU A 66 -28.80 13.52 -5.77
N LEU A 67 -29.04 12.22 -5.58
CA LEU A 67 -30.40 11.64 -5.61
C LEU A 67 -31.29 12.17 -4.48
N GLU A 68 -30.71 12.47 -3.32
CA GLU A 68 -31.42 13.10 -2.20
C GLU A 68 -31.85 14.53 -2.53
N ARG A 69 -30.98 15.31 -3.19
CA ARG A 69 -31.21 16.73 -3.50
C ARG A 69 -31.98 16.99 -4.79
N LEU A 70 -32.13 15.99 -5.66
CA LEU A 70 -32.96 16.11 -6.85
C LEU A 70 -34.40 16.49 -6.46
N SER A 71 -34.90 17.57 -7.06
CA SER A 71 -36.29 17.99 -6.86
C SER A 71 -37.26 16.97 -7.47
N TYR A 72 -38.49 16.94 -6.95
CA TYR A 72 -39.55 16.08 -7.48
C TYR A 72 -39.78 16.34 -8.98
N ASP A 73 -39.89 17.61 -9.37
CA ASP A 73 -40.10 18.00 -10.77
C ASP A 73 -38.95 17.53 -11.69
N ARG A 74 -37.71 17.57 -11.20
CA ARG A 74 -36.55 17.08 -11.96
C ARG A 74 -36.60 15.57 -12.12
N LYS A 75 -36.98 14.83 -11.08
CA LYS A 75 -37.17 13.37 -11.14
C LYS A 75 -38.23 12.99 -12.19
N GLU A 76 -39.37 13.69 -12.18
CA GLU A 76 -40.44 13.48 -13.18
C GLU A 76 -39.99 13.84 -14.61
N ALA A 77 -39.18 14.90 -14.76
CA ALA A 77 -38.60 15.26 -16.05
C ALA A 77 -37.64 14.19 -16.58
N ILE A 78 -36.80 13.61 -15.71
CA ILE A 78 -35.90 12.51 -16.05
C ILE A 78 -36.70 11.28 -16.52
N VAL A 79 -37.77 10.90 -15.81
CA VAL A 79 -38.61 9.75 -16.19
C VAL A 79 -39.24 9.93 -17.58
N LYS A 80 -39.59 11.17 -17.95
CA LYS A 80 -40.17 11.50 -19.27
C LYS A 80 -39.12 11.60 -20.38
N ASP A 81 -37.83 11.77 -20.04
CA ASP A 81 -36.74 11.84 -20.99
C ASP A 81 -36.29 10.44 -21.45
N LYS A 82 -36.62 10.11 -22.69
CA LYS A 82 -36.31 8.81 -23.30
C LYS A 82 -34.79 8.57 -23.44
N GLU A 83 -34.00 9.60 -23.70
CA GLU A 83 -32.56 9.45 -23.89
C GLU A 83 -31.89 9.16 -22.55
N THR A 84 -32.20 9.94 -21.52
CA THR A 84 -31.68 9.74 -20.17
C THR A 84 -32.12 8.39 -19.61
N MET A 85 -33.39 7.99 -19.77
CA MET A 85 -33.86 6.67 -19.33
C MET A 85 -33.23 5.50 -20.10
N ALA A 86 -32.84 5.68 -21.37
CA ALA A 86 -32.08 4.67 -22.09
C ALA A 86 -30.67 4.50 -21.50
N LYS A 87 -30.00 5.61 -21.13
CA LYS A 87 -28.70 5.58 -20.42
C LYS A 87 -28.83 4.89 -19.06
N VAL A 88 -29.85 5.23 -18.26
CA VAL A 88 -30.14 4.57 -16.97
C VAL A 88 -30.25 3.06 -17.15
N LYS A 89 -31.07 2.60 -18.10
CA LYS A 89 -31.27 1.17 -18.36
C LYS A 89 -29.99 0.47 -18.82
N ASN A 90 -29.22 1.11 -19.70
CA ASN A 90 -27.98 0.53 -20.21
C ASN A 90 -26.93 0.37 -19.11
N VAL A 91 -26.68 1.41 -18.31
CA VAL A 91 -25.72 1.35 -17.20
C VAL A 91 -26.18 0.37 -16.13
N TYR A 92 -27.48 0.33 -15.80
CA TYR A 92 -27.97 -0.67 -14.85
C TYR A 92 -27.81 -2.10 -15.38
N LYS A 93 -28.02 -2.32 -16.68
CA LYS A 93 -27.73 -3.61 -17.31
C LYS A 93 -26.25 -3.98 -17.17
N MET A 94 -25.32 -3.07 -17.47
CA MET A 94 -23.88 -3.30 -17.30
C MET A 94 -23.53 -3.61 -15.84
N PHE A 95 -24.12 -2.87 -14.90
CA PHE A 95 -23.94 -3.10 -13.47
C PHE A 95 -24.43 -4.50 -13.05
N ARG A 96 -25.60 -4.94 -13.53
CA ARG A 96 -26.10 -6.30 -13.23
C ARG A 96 -25.26 -7.39 -13.89
N GLU A 97 -24.87 -7.23 -15.15
CA GLU A 97 -23.96 -8.15 -15.83
C GLU A 97 -22.62 -8.29 -15.08
N TYR A 98 -22.14 -7.20 -14.48
CA TYR A 98 -20.99 -7.24 -13.58
C TYR A 98 -21.32 -7.95 -12.27
N MET A 99 -22.33 -7.50 -11.51
CA MET A 99 -22.61 -8.00 -10.16
C MET A 99 -23.06 -9.46 -10.11
N ASP A 100 -23.69 -9.97 -11.17
CA ASP A 100 -24.32 -11.30 -11.19
C ASP A 100 -23.36 -12.44 -11.58
N VAL A 101 -22.08 -12.14 -11.79
CA VAL A 101 -21.04 -13.17 -12.03
C VAL A 101 -20.73 -13.92 -10.74
N LYS A 102 -20.80 -15.25 -10.77
CA LYS A 102 -20.47 -16.09 -9.60
C LYS A 102 -18.96 -16.10 -9.34
N PRO A 103 -18.51 -15.95 -8.08
CA PRO A 103 -17.10 -16.02 -7.72
C PRO A 103 -16.52 -17.42 -7.97
N ASP A 104 -15.23 -17.47 -8.29
CA ASP A 104 -14.53 -18.74 -8.43
C ASP A 104 -14.27 -19.37 -7.06
N SER A 105 -15.03 -20.41 -6.72
CA SER A 105 -14.94 -21.12 -5.44
C SER A 105 -13.64 -21.90 -5.24
N LYS A 106 -12.77 -21.98 -6.26
CA LYS A 106 -11.45 -22.63 -6.15
C LYS A 106 -10.38 -21.67 -5.67
N ARG A 107 -10.58 -20.36 -5.82
CA ARG A 107 -9.64 -19.34 -5.34
C ARG A 107 -9.79 -19.18 -3.83
N PRO A 108 -8.68 -19.14 -3.07
CA PRO A 108 -8.71 -18.83 -1.65
C PRO A 108 -9.44 -17.52 -1.37
N SER A 109 -10.24 -17.51 -0.31
CA SER A 109 -10.94 -16.32 0.15
C SER A 109 -10.05 -15.49 1.09
N VAL A 110 -10.15 -14.16 1.05
CA VAL A 110 -9.21 -13.26 1.73
C VAL A 110 -9.93 -12.23 2.62
N ALA A 111 -9.47 -12.06 3.86
CA ALA A 111 -9.78 -10.92 4.70
C ALA A 111 -8.60 -9.94 4.69
N TYR A 112 -8.79 -8.74 4.15
CA TYR A 112 -7.75 -7.72 4.03
C TYR A 112 -7.93 -6.64 5.11
N PHE A 113 -6.92 -6.43 5.95
CA PHE A 113 -6.98 -5.47 7.06
C PHE A 113 -6.09 -4.28 6.77
N CYS A 114 -6.67 -3.07 6.80
CA CYS A 114 -5.92 -1.84 6.59
C CYS A 114 -6.54 -0.64 7.35
N MET A 115 -5.69 0.29 7.78
CA MET A 115 -6.12 1.56 8.38
C MET A 115 -6.81 2.48 7.36
N GLU A 116 -6.44 2.42 6.08
CA GLU A 116 -6.91 3.37 5.06
C GLU A 116 -7.32 2.72 3.73
N TYR A 117 -8.32 3.30 3.05
CA TYR A 117 -8.85 2.84 1.75
C TYR A 117 -9.19 4.01 0.80
N GLY A 118 -8.40 4.16 -0.25
CA GLY A 118 -8.55 5.18 -1.29
C GLY A 118 -9.51 4.77 -2.41
N ILE A 119 -10.79 4.58 -2.08
CA ILE A 119 -11.80 4.14 -3.06
C ILE A 119 -12.20 5.29 -3.99
N ASN A 120 -12.61 6.42 -3.41
CA ASN A 120 -13.07 7.60 -4.12
C ASN A 120 -12.98 8.85 -3.22
N GLN A 121 -12.89 10.05 -3.79
CA GLN A 121 -12.83 11.31 -3.04
C GLN A 121 -14.06 11.59 -2.16
N VAL A 122 -15.21 10.96 -2.45
CA VAL A 122 -16.46 11.14 -1.68
C VAL A 122 -16.33 10.61 -0.25
N VAL A 123 -15.50 9.59 -0.02
CA VAL A 123 -15.32 8.98 1.30
C VAL A 123 -13.88 9.20 1.79
N LYS A 124 -13.72 10.01 2.83
CA LYS A 124 -12.41 10.49 3.31
C LYS A 124 -11.76 9.51 4.28
N ILE A 125 -11.50 8.27 3.84
CA ILE A 125 -10.85 7.23 4.67
C ILE A 125 -9.44 6.88 4.17
N TYR A 126 -8.73 7.85 3.58
CA TYR A 126 -7.38 7.69 3.06
C TYR A 126 -6.55 8.96 3.22
N SER A 127 -5.22 8.79 3.24
CA SER A 127 -4.25 9.91 3.32
C SER A 127 -3.18 9.86 2.23
N GLY A 128 -2.69 8.66 1.87
CA GLY A 128 -1.48 8.51 1.08
C GLY A 128 -1.41 7.24 0.24
N GLY A 129 -0.18 6.84 -0.12
CA GLY A 129 0.06 5.75 -1.06
C GLY A 129 -0.49 4.40 -0.62
N LEU A 130 -0.43 4.08 0.68
CA LEU A 130 -0.91 2.82 1.25
C LEU A 130 -2.43 2.67 1.05
N GLY A 131 -3.21 3.70 1.41
CA GLY A 131 -4.65 3.72 1.24
C GLY A 131 -5.05 3.71 -0.22
N MET A 132 -4.33 4.44 -1.07
CA MET A 132 -4.57 4.39 -2.51
C MET A 132 -4.35 2.98 -3.08
N LEU A 133 -3.30 2.28 -2.63
CA LEU A 133 -3.04 0.90 -3.00
C LEU A 133 -4.15 -0.03 -2.53
N ALA A 134 -4.52 0.03 -1.23
CA ALA A 134 -5.59 -0.77 -0.65
C ALA A 134 -6.93 -0.57 -1.40
N GLY A 135 -7.23 0.69 -1.76
CA GLY A 135 -8.43 1.01 -2.51
C GLY A 135 -8.41 0.46 -3.94
N ASP A 136 -7.27 0.53 -4.63
CA ASP A 136 -7.09 -0.05 -5.95
C ASP A 136 -7.13 -1.58 -5.92
N TYR A 137 -6.56 -2.20 -4.88
CA TYR A 137 -6.56 -3.64 -4.68
C TYR A 137 -7.97 -4.19 -4.51
N MET A 138 -8.82 -3.51 -3.72
CA MET A 138 -10.22 -3.88 -3.54
C MET A 138 -11.04 -3.76 -4.83
N LYS A 139 -10.77 -2.75 -5.66
CA LYS A 139 -11.45 -2.59 -6.96
C LYS A 139 -11.04 -3.69 -7.94
N GLU A 140 -9.76 -4.03 -7.99
CA GLU A 140 -9.29 -5.12 -8.85
C GLU A 140 -9.77 -6.49 -8.37
N ALA A 141 -9.77 -6.73 -7.05
CA ALA A 141 -10.37 -7.94 -6.47
C ALA A 141 -11.85 -8.07 -6.87
N SER A 142 -12.56 -6.93 -6.89
CA SER A 142 -13.92 -6.85 -7.40
C SER A 142 -14.00 -7.21 -8.88
N ASP A 143 -13.18 -6.59 -9.74
CA ASP A 143 -13.19 -6.80 -11.19
C ASP A 143 -12.83 -8.26 -11.54
N SER A 144 -11.83 -8.84 -10.86
CA SER A 144 -11.39 -10.23 -10.95
C SER A 144 -12.30 -11.24 -10.24
N ASN A 145 -13.40 -10.78 -9.63
CA ASN A 145 -14.42 -11.59 -8.94
C ASN A 145 -13.85 -12.53 -7.86
N VAL A 146 -12.91 -12.01 -7.09
CA VAL A 146 -12.28 -12.71 -5.96
C VAL A 146 -13.18 -12.64 -4.73
N ASP A 147 -13.26 -13.73 -3.95
CA ASP A 147 -13.95 -13.70 -2.66
C ASP A 147 -13.09 -13.01 -1.59
N MET A 148 -13.15 -11.68 -1.57
CA MET A 148 -12.43 -10.84 -0.62
C MET A 148 -13.40 -10.01 0.23
N CYS A 149 -12.99 -9.69 1.46
CA CYS A 149 -13.57 -8.60 2.23
C CYS A 149 -12.48 -7.73 2.85
N GLY A 150 -12.78 -6.43 3.01
CA GLY A 150 -11.90 -5.48 3.68
C GLY A 150 -12.39 -5.13 5.07
N VAL A 151 -11.47 -4.83 5.97
CA VAL A 151 -11.75 -4.30 7.31
C VAL A 151 -10.92 -3.03 7.54
N GLY A 152 -11.55 -1.98 8.06
CA GLY A 152 -10.92 -0.69 8.33
C GLY A 152 -11.80 0.24 9.16
N PHE A 153 -11.60 1.55 9.01
CA PHE A 153 -12.26 2.59 9.80
C PHE A 153 -13.12 3.54 8.98
N LEU A 154 -14.23 3.96 9.59
CA LEU A 154 -15.00 5.10 9.10
C LEU A 154 -14.59 6.34 9.88
N TYR A 155 -13.68 7.13 9.32
CA TYR A 155 -13.17 8.31 10.00
C TYR A 155 -14.16 9.49 9.97
N ARG A 156 -14.42 10.14 11.11
CA ARG A 156 -15.30 11.31 11.17
C ARG A 156 -14.78 12.50 10.36
N TYR A 157 -13.48 12.79 10.41
CA TYR A 157 -12.84 13.94 9.75
C TYR A 157 -11.88 13.54 8.62
N GLY A 158 -11.57 12.24 8.50
CA GLY A 158 -10.58 11.73 7.55
C GLY A 158 -9.16 12.16 7.89
N TYR A 159 -8.37 12.52 6.87
CA TYR A 159 -7.03 13.08 7.07
C TYR A 159 -7.13 14.59 7.37
N PHE A 160 -6.96 15.46 6.39
CA PHE A 160 -7.34 16.88 6.48
C PHE A 160 -7.44 17.50 5.09
N LYS A 161 -8.16 18.62 5.01
CA LYS A 161 -8.19 19.50 3.86
C LYS A 161 -7.10 20.55 3.96
N GLN A 162 -6.25 20.64 2.94
CA GLN A 162 -5.13 21.58 2.94
C GLN A 162 -5.59 22.95 2.44
N SER A 163 -5.08 24.01 3.05
CA SER A 163 -5.06 25.35 2.47
C SER A 163 -3.72 26.01 2.74
N LEU A 164 -3.31 26.99 1.93
CA LEU A 164 -2.09 27.78 2.18
C LEU A 164 -2.44 29.18 2.70
N SER A 165 -1.64 29.67 3.65
CA SER A 165 -1.64 31.08 4.05
C SER A 165 -0.99 31.96 2.98
N MET A 166 -1.08 33.29 3.14
CA MET A 166 -0.46 34.26 2.23
C MET A 166 1.08 34.10 2.12
N ASP A 167 1.73 33.59 3.17
CA ASP A 167 3.18 33.31 3.20
C ASP A 167 3.52 31.85 2.85
N GLY A 168 2.55 31.05 2.39
CA GLY A 168 2.76 29.67 1.93
C GLY A 168 2.80 28.62 3.04
N GLN A 169 2.41 28.96 4.27
CA GLN A 169 2.30 28.00 5.36
C GLN A 169 1.08 27.10 5.17
N GLN A 170 1.28 25.79 5.39
CA GLN A 170 0.20 24.82 5.35
C GLN A 170 -0.75 24.96 6.55
N ILE A 171 -2.05 25.03 6.27
CA ILE A 171 -3.12 24.99 7.26
C ILE A 171 -3.93 23.71 7.05
N ALA A 172 -4.16 22.96 8.12
CA ALA A 172 -4.94 21.73 8.12
C ALA A 172 -6.36 22.00 8.63
N ASN A 173 -7.36 21.80 7.77
CA ASN A 173 -8.78 21.97 8.09
C ASN A 173 -9.47 20.60 8.20
N TYR A 174 -10.29 20.41 9.22
CA TYR A 174 -10.98 19.14 9.51
C TYR A 174 -12.49 19.31 9.36
N ASP A 175 -13.04 18.76 8.27
CA ASP A 175 -14.47 18.83 7.98
C ASP A 175 -15.14 17.51 8.33
N ALA A 176 -16.09 17.52 9.26
CA ALA A 176 -16.86 16.34 9.64
C ALA A 176 -17.66 15.79 8.44
N GLN A 177 -17.60 14.48 8.24
CA GLN A 177 -18.39 13.77 7.24
C GLN A 177 -19.81 13.50 7.77
N ASN A 178 -20.82 13.69 6.93
CA ASN A 178 -22.17 13.21 7.21
C ASN A 178 -22.32 11.79 6.65
N PHE A 179 -22.18 10.78 7.51
CA PHE A 179 -22.21 9.36 7.12
C PHE A 179 -23.50 8.96 6.40
N ASN A 180 -24.64 9.55 6.75
CA ASN A 180 -25.94 9.25 6.12
C ASN A 180 -26.02 9.68 4.65
N SER A 181 -25.13 10.57 4.21
CA SER A 181 -25.06 11.06 2.82
C SER A 181 -23.99 10.36 1.98
N LEU A 182 -23.26 9.40 2.56
CA LEU A 182 -22.20 8.66 1.89
C LEU A 182 -22.75 7.37 1.28
N PRO A 183 -22.05 6.78 0.28
CA PRO A 183 -22.38 5.46 -0.27
C PRO A 183 -22.02 4.33 0.71
N LEU A 184 -22.67 4.35 1.88
CA LEU A 184 -22.45 3.49 3.02
C LEU A 184 -23.79 3.04 3.58
N GLU A 185 -23.86 1.80 4.04
CA GLU A 185 -25.02 1.26 4.72
C GLU A 185 -24.62 0.84 6.13
N ARG A 186 -25.45 1.18 7.12
CA ARG A 186 -25.26 0.67 8.48
C ARG A 186 -25.65 -0.80 8.50
N VAL A 187 -24.78 -1.65 9.04
CA VAL A 187 -25.09 -3.08 9.19
C VAL A 187 -26.10 -3.24 10.33
N LEU A 188 -27.20 -3.94 10.05
CA LEU A 188 -28.28 -4.18 11.00
C LEU A 188 -28.33 -5.66 11.38
N ASP A 189 -28.73 -5.94 12.62
CA ASP A 189 -29.04 -7.28 13.11
C ASP A 189 -30.41 -7.77 12.57
N GLU A 190 -30.76 -9.01 12.91
CA GLU A 190 -32.04 -9.63 12.50
C GLU A 190 -33.29 -8.87 13.00
N ASN A 191 -33.14 -8.05 14.04
CA ASN A 191 -34.22 -7.23 14.62
C ASN A 191 -34.27 -5.81 14.02
N GLY A 192 -33.36 -5.48 13.10
CA GLY A 192 -33.25 -4.15 12.50
C GLY A 192 -32.49 -3.13 13.34
N ASN A 193 -31.82 -3.54 14.42
CA ASN A 193 -30.97 -2.66 15.23
C ASN A 193 -29.55 -2.58 14.64
N PRO A 194 -28.82 -1.46 14.82
CA PRO A 194 -27.41 -1.39 14.47
C PRO A 194 -26.59 -2.51 15.10
N VAL A 195 -25.76 -3.18 14.29
CA VAL A 195 -24.75 -4.10 14.83
C VAL A 195 -23.71 -3.29 15.60
N VAL A 196 -23.49 -3.71 16.85
CA VAL A 196 -22.48 -3.17 17.75
C VAL A 196 -21.47 -4.26 18.06
N ILE A 197 -20.19 -3.93 17.96
CA ILE A 197 -19.07 -4.79 18.32
C ILE A 197 -18.46 -4.28 19.62
N ASP A 198 -18.46 -5.14 20.63
CA ASP A 198 -17.85 -4.87 21.92
C ASP A 198 -16.39 -5.31 21.86
N VAL A 199 -15.47 -4.33 21.88
CA VAL A 199 -14.03 -4.59 21.76
C VAL A 199 -13.39 -4.45 23.13
N PRO A 200 -12.68 -5.49 23.62
CA PRO A 200 -12.05 -5.44 24.93
C PRO A 200 -10.81 -4.55 24.89
N TYR A 201 -10.82 -3.52 25.73
CA TYR A 201 -9.63 -2.72 26.02
C TYR A 201 -9.09 -3.16 27.37
N MET A 202 -9.03 -2.26 28.36
CA MET A 202 -8.44 -2.55 29.66
C MET A 202 -9.44 -3.31 30.56
N ASN A 203 -10.27 -2.58 31.29
CA ASN A 203 -11.31 -3.11 32.18
C ASN A 203 -12.73 -2.70 31.71
N TYR A 204 -12.84 -2.27 30.46
CA TYR A 204 -14.07 -1.80 29.82
C TYR A 204 -14.05 -2.20 28.34
N GLN A 205 -15.21 -2.03 27.70
CA GLN A 205 -15.40 -2.28 26.28
C GLN A 205 -15.54 -0.96 25.53
N VAL A 206 -14.95 -0.88 24.34
CA VAL A 206 -15.27 0.16 23.37
C VAL A 206 -16.26 -0.42 22.38
N HIS A 207 -17.34 0.32 22.15
CA HIS A 207 -18.45 -0.10 21.31
C HIS A 207 -18.30 0.48 19.91
N ALA A 208 -18.15 -0.36 18.88
CA ALA A 208 -18.05 0.10 17.50
C ALA A 208 -19.31 -0.24 16.71
N TYR A 209 -19.88 0.74 16.01
CA TYR A 209 -20.84 0.47 14.96
C TYR A 209 -20.13 -0.10 13.73
N VAL A 210 -20.84 -0.97 13.01
CA VAL A 210 -20.35 -1.55 11.75
C VAL A 210 -21.09 -0.90 10.58
N TRP A 211 -20.31 -0.31 9.68
CA TRP A 211 -20.78 0.19 8.39
C TRP A 211 -20.25 -0.69 7.27
N GLN A 212 -21.02 -0.84 6.19
CA GLN A 212 -20.65 -1.58 4.99
C GLN A 212 -20.58 -0.64 3.80
N MET A 213 -19.46 -0.66 3.09
CA MET A 213 -19.31 -0.09 1.76
C MET A 213 -19.23 -1.22 0.73
N ASN A 214 -20.05 -1.16 -0.31
CA ASN A 214 -19.94 -2.08 -1.44
C ASN A 214 -18.93 -1.52 -2.46
N VAL A 215 -17.77 -2.15 -2.56
CA VAL A 215 -16.74 -1.85 -3.57
C VAL A 215 -16.93 -2.83 -4.73
N GLY A 216 -17.91 -2.54 -5.59
CA GLY A 216 -18.34 -3.50 -6.60
C GLY A 216 -18.91 -4.74 -5.93
N ARG A 217 -18.27 -5.90 -6.15
CA ARG A 217 -18.60 -7.21 -5.56
C ARG A 217 -18.02 -7.39 -4.16
N ILE A 218 -17.04 -6.57 -3.76
CA ILE A 218 -16.32 -6.69 -2.50
C ILE A 218 -17.00 -5.88 -1.40
N LYS A 219 -17.09 -6.45 -0.21
CA LYS A 219 -17.60 -5.76 0.99
C LYS A 219 -16.45 -5.22 1.82
N LEU A 220 -16.49 -3.93 2.11
CA LEU A 220 -15.57 -3.26 3.04
C LEU A 220 -16.34 -2.89 4.31
N TYR A 221 -15.93 -3.47 5.43
CA TYR A 221 -16.49 -3.23 6.75
C TYR A 221 -15.69 -2.15 7.47
N LEU A 222 -16.37 -1.11 7.93
CA LEU A 222 -15.78 0.07 8.54
C LEU A 222 -16.29 0.25 9.96
N LEU A 223 -15.37 0.31 10.92
CA LEU A 223 -15.66 0.49 12.33
C LEU A 223 -15.75 1.98 12.70
N ASP A 224 -16.73 2.30 13.53
CA ASP A 224 -17.08 3.66 13.96
C ASP A 224 -17.34 3.70 15.48
N THR A 225 -16.47 4.39 16.21
CA THR A 225 -16.56 4.55 17.67
C THR A 225 -17.21 5.87 18.09
N ASP A 226 -17.57 6.75 17.15
CA ASP A 226 -18.21 8.04 17.45
C ASP A 226 -19.71 7.84 17.75
N ASN A 227 -19.99 7.29 18.93
CA ASN A 227 -21.34 7.00 19.39
C ASN A 227 -21.51 7.20 20.90
N ASP A 228 -22.76 7.26 21.34
CA ASP A 228 -23.11 7.60 22.71
C ASP A 228 -22.89 6.49 23.75
N MET A 229 -22.52 5.28 23.33
CA MET A 229 -22.13 4.20 24.26
C MET A 229 -20.69 4.38 24.75
N ASN A 230 -19.88 5.16 24.02
CA ASN A 230 -18.47 5.40 24.33
C ASN A 230 -18.25 6.70 25.09
N SER A 231 -17.18 6.71 25.91
CA SER A 231 -16.70 7.90 26.59
C SER A 231 -16.21 8.95 25.58
N GLU A 232 -16.16 10.23 25.99
CA GLU A 232 -15.58 11.30 25.17
C GLU A 232 -14.10 11.05 24.79
N PHE A 233 -13.40 10.17 25.53
CA PHE A 233 -12.00 9.81 25.26
C PHE A 233 -11.86 8.66 24.25
N ASP A 234 -12.92 7.91 23.96
CA ASP A 234 -12.88 6.75 23.04
C ASP A 234 -13.58 7.01 21.71
N ARG A 235 -14.51 7.97 21.65
CA ARG A 235 -15.04 8.48 20.37
C ARG A 235 -13.93 8.93 19.41
N PRO A 236 -12.85 9.62 19.87
CA PRO A 236 -11.76 10.06 19.00
C PRO A 236 -10.93 8.97 18.34
N ILE A 237 -11.05 7.70 18.74
CA ILE A 237 -10.34 6.57 18.13
C ILE A 237 -10.60 6.55 16.61
N THR A 238 -11.82 6.88 16.18
CA THR A 238 -12.20 6.94 14.76
C THR A 238 -12.43 8.37 14.24
N HIS A 239 -11.90 9.40 14.90
CA HIS A 239 -12.03 10.78 14.41
C HIS A 239 -11.14 11.07 13.20
N SER A 240 -9.84 10.81 13.34
CA SER A 240 -8.84 11.23 12.36
C SER A 240 -7.88 10.10 12.01
N LEU A 241 -7.53 10.04 10.73
CA LEU A 241 -6.52 9.13 10.20
C LEU A 241 -5.12 9.66 10.54
N TYR A 242 -4.29 8.85 11.20
CA TYR A 242 -2.96 9.22 11.72
C TYR A 242 -2.97 10.44 12.65
N GLY A 243 -4.05 10.63 13.43
CA GLY A 243 -4.15 11.63 14.48
C GLY A 243 -4.01 11.06 15.89
N GLY A 244 -3.99 11.94 16.88
CA GLY A 244 -3.87 11.57 18.29
C GLY A 244 -2.42 11.34 18.75
N ASP A 245 -2.26 10.82 19.96
CA ASP A 245 -0.99 10.43 20.55
C ASP A 245 -0.72 8.92 20.35
N TRP A 246 0.39 8.43 20.91
CA TRP A 246 0.76 7.01 20.85
C TRP A 246 -0.26 6.09 21.52
N GLU A 247 -0.96 6.56 22.55
CA GLU A 247 -2.02 5.78 23.18
C GLU A 247 -3.23 5.64 22.24
N ASN A 248 -3.69 6.74 21.62
CA ASN A 248 -4.75 6.67 20.61
C ASN A 248 -4.35 5.80 19.41
N ARG A 249 -3.08 5.84 18.98
CA ARG A 249 -2.55 4.97 17.93
C ARG A 249 -2.69 3.50 18.29
N LEU A 250 -2.25 3.09 19.48
CA LEU A 250 -2.43 1.73 19.97
C LEU A 250 -3.92 1.36 20.05
N LYS A 251 -4.77 2.28 20.53
CA LYS A 251 -6.22 2.05 20.57
C LYS A 251 -6.81 1.79 19.18
N GLN A 252 -6.34 2.48 18.15
CA GLN A 252 -6.75 2.21 16.76
C GLN A 252 -6.28 0.82 16.32
N GLU A 253 -5.05 0.41 16.64
CA GLU A 253 -4.53 -0.91 16.24
C GLU A 253 -5.29 -2.06 16.93
N ILE A 254 -5.68 -1.89 18.19
CA ILE A 254 -6.58 -2.80 18.91
C ILE A 254 -7.92 -2.91 18.19
N LEU A 255 -8.53 -1.77 17.84
CA LEU A 255 -9.82 -1.74 17.16
C LEU A 255 -9.74 -2.42 15.79
N LEU A 256 -8.68 -2.18 15.02
CA LEU A 256 -8.50 -2.76 13.69
C LEU A 256 -8.29 -4.27 13.77
N GLY A 257 -7.34 -4.71 14.59
CA GLY A 257 -6.94 -6.10 14.70
C GLY A 257 -7.99 -6.94 15.42
N ILE A 258 -8.16 -6.70 16.72
CA ILE A 258 -9.08 -7.46 17.58
C ILE A 258 -10.53 -7.15 17.20
N GLY A 259 -10.90 -5.86 17.15
CA GLY A 259 -12.27 -5.45 16.80
C GLY A 259 -12.67 -5.90 15.40
N GLY A 260 -11.73 -5.91 14.44
CA GLY A 260 -11.98 -6.42 13.10
C GLY A 260 -12.27 -7.92 13.04
N ILE A 261 -11.53 -8.76 13.77
CA ILE A 261 -11.83 -10.20 13.87
C ILE A 261 -13.17 -10.46 14.55
N LEU A 262 -13.46 -9.74 15.66
CA LEU A 262 -14.75 -9.82 16.33
C LEU A 262 -15.92 -9.40 15.41
N THR A 263 -15.68 -8.44 14.52
CA THR A 263 -16.65 -8.02 13.50
C THR A 263 -16.93 -9.15 12.51
N LEU A 264 -15.88 -9.75 11.94
CA LEU A 264 -16.04 -10.87 11.00
C LEU A 264 -16.78 -12.04 11.67
N LYS A 265 -16.44 -12.36 12.91
CA LYS A 265 -17.09 -13.41 13.71
C LYS A 265 -18.56 -13.12 13.95
N LYS A 266 -18.91 -11.89 14.37
CA LYS A 266 -20.30 -11.46 14.60
C LYS A 266 -21.14 -11.55 13.32
N LEU A 267 -20.53 -11.32 12.16
CA LEU A 267 -21.18 -11.40 10.85
C LEU A 267 -21.16 -12.81 10.24
N GLY A 268 -20.57 -13.80 10.92
CA GLY A 268 -20.45 -15.17 10.40
C GLY A 268 -19.50 -15.31 9.22
N ILE A 269 -18.55 -14.39 9.05
CA ILE A 269 -17.59 -14.37 7.95
C ILE A 269 -16.32 -15.10 8.36
N LYS A 270 -15.96 -16.14 7.60
CA LYS A 270 -14.69 -16.86 7.70
C LYS A 270 -13.97 -16.78 6.36
N LYS A 271 -12.65 -16.65 6.39
CA LYS A 271 -11.78 -16.54 5.21
C LYS A 271 -10.62 -17.52 5.33
N ASP A 272 -10.06 -17.92 4.19
CA ASP A 272 -8.92 -18.83 4.14
C ASP A 272 -7.62 -18.11 4.54
N ILE A 273 -7.48 -16.84 4.12
CA ILE A 273 -6.30 -16.00 4.34
C ILE A 273 -6.66 -14.70 5.05
N TYR A 274 -5.83 -14.28 5.98
CA TYR A 274 -5.88 -13.00 6.68
C TYR A 274 -4.64 -12.19 6.31
N HIS A 275 -4.82 -11.11 5.56
CA HIS A 275 -3.74 -10.28 5.05
C HIS A 275 -3.62 -8.98 5.89
N CYS A 276 -2.52 -8.89 6.63
CA CYS A 276 -2.10 -7.71 7.38
C CYS A 276 -1.38 -6.73 6.45
N ASN A 277 -2.04 -5.63 6.09
CA ASN A 277 -1.43 -4.56 5.33
C ASN A 277 -0.73 -3.57 6.27
N GLU A 278 0.60 -3.64 6.36
CA GLU A 278 1.43 -2.99 7.38
C GLU A 278 1.20 -3.51 8.83
N GLY A 279 2.14 -3.26 9.74
CA GLY A 279 2.16 -3.81 11.09
C GLY A 279 0.92 -3.48 11.93
N HIS A 280 0.26 -2.35 11.68
CA HIS A 280 -0.92 -1.90 12.44
C HIS A 280 -2.12 -2.85 12.40
N ALA A 281 -2.14 -3.83 11.48
CA ALA A 281 -3.18 -4.87 11.42
C ALA A 281 -2.85 -6.12 12.26
N ALA A 282 -1.61 -6.27 12.74
CA ALA A 282 -1.07 -7.53 13.26
C ALA A 282 -1.83 -8.08 14.48
N LEU A 283 -2.50 -7.24 15.28
CA LEU A 283 -3.32 -7.68 16.40
C LEU A 283 -4.54 -8.52 15.98
N CYS A 284 -4.87 -8.62 14.69
CA CYS A 284 -5.85 -9.62 14.23
C CYS A 284 -5.37 -11.04 14.53
N ASN A 285 -4.07 -11.30 14.44
CA ASN A 285 -3.49 -12.61 14.76
C ASN A 285 -3.57 -12.91 16.26
N LEU A 286 -3.46 -11.89 17.12
CA LEU A 286 -3.65 -12.06 18.57
C LEU A 286 -5.07 -12.56 18.89
N GLN A 287 -6.11 -11.93 18.36
CA GLN A 287 -7.49 -12.38 18.60
C GLN A 287 -7.73 -13.78 18.04
N ARG A 288 -7.15 -14.10 16.87
CA ARG A 288 -7.26 -15.45 16.28
C ARG A 288 -6.55 -16.52 17.11
N LEU A 289 -5.41 -16.21 17.72
CA LEU A 289 -4.75 -17.10 18.69
C LEU A 289 -5.68 -17.39 19.88
N CYS A 290 -6.28 -16.35 20.45
CA CYS A 290 -7.26 -16.52 21.52
C CYS A 290 -8.46 -17.37 21.09
N ASP A 291 -9.01 -17.14 19.90
CA ASP A 291 -10.15 -17.92 19.39
C ASP A 291 -9.81 -19.42 19.28
N TYR A 292 -8.64 -19.78 18.73
CA TYR A 292 -8.22 -21.20 18.63
C TYR A 292 -8.00 -21.86 20.00
N ILE A 293 -7.51 -21.12 20.99
CA ILE A 293 -7.26 -21.66 22.33
C ILE A 293 -8.58 -21.84 23.09
N GLU A 294 -9.45 -20.82 23.05
CA GLU A 294 -10.69 -20.78 23.81
C GLU A 294 -11.80 -21.66 23.20
N GLU A 295 -11.89 -21.73 21.88
CA GLU A 295 -12.96 -22.46 21.18
C GLU A 295 -12.56 -23.88 20.78
N ASP A 296 -11.32 -24.07 20.30
CA ASP A 296 -10.83 -25.37 19.80
C ASP A 296 -9.97 -26.11 20.85
N GLY A 297 -9.71 -25.51 22.01
CA GLY A 297 -8.97 -26.13 23.11
C GLY A 297 -7.49 -26.41 22.82
N LEU A 298 -6.92 -25.70 21.85
CA LEU A 298 -5.50 -25.82 21.51
C LEU A 298 -4.61 -25.13 22.54
N ASN A 299 -3.34 -25.55 22.63
CA ASN A 299 -2.33 -24.76 23.33
C ASN A 299 -1.76 -23.65 22.42
N PHE A 300 -0.96 -22.74 22.99
CA PHE A 300 -0.36 -21.63 22.25
C PHE A 300 0.42 -22.06 21.00
N ASN A 301 1.35 -23.01 21.14
CA ASN A 301 2.20 -23.46 20.04
C ASN A 301 1.39 -24.08 18.91
N GLN A 302 0.34 -24.85 19.25
CA GLN A 302 -0.58 -25.45 18.28
C GLN A 302 -1.40 -24.40 17.54
N ALA A 303 -1.96 -23.42 18.26
CA ALA A 303 -2.71 -22.32 17.69
C ALA A 303 -1.84 -21.46 16.75
N LEU A 304 -0.57 -21.24 17.13
CA LEU A 304 0.38 -20.45 16.34
C LEU A 304 0.65 -21.07 14.96
N GLU A 305 0.72 -22.41 14.85
CA GLU A 305 0.87 -23.08 13.54
C GLU A 305 -0.30 -22.78 12.59
N LEU A 306 -1.53 -22.77 13.11
CA LEU A 306 -2.74 -22.49 12.32
C LEU A 306 -2.82 -21.01 11.93
N VAL A 307 -2.54 -20.11 12.87
CA VAL A 307 -2.56 -18.66 12.64
C VAL A 307 -1.51 -18.29 11.61
N ARG A 308 -0.25 -18.74 11.77
CA ARG A 308 0.82 -18.49 10.80
C ARG A 308 0.41 -18.92 9.41
N ALA A 309 0.00 -20.18 9.25
CA ALA A 309 -0.27 -20.77 7.94
C ALA A 309 -1.39 -20.10 7.12
N SER A 310 -2.17 -19.21 7.73
CA SER A 310 -3.27 -18.47 7.12
C SER A 310 -3.10 -16.95 7.25
N SER A 311 -1.89 -16.47 7.53
CA SER A 311 -1.58 -15.05 7.75
C SER A 311 -0.41 -14.58 6.91
N LEU A 312 -0.65 -13.52 6.14
CA LEU A 312 0.35 -12.81 5.32
C LEU A 312 0.59 -11.40 5.87
N TYR A 313 1.86 -10.99 5.97
CA TYR A 313 2.25 -9.62 6.30
C TYR A 313 2.90 -8.91 5.10
N THR A 314 2.30 -7.81 4.62
CA THR A 314 2.98 -6.91 3.67
C THR A 314 3.56 -5.70 4.42
N VAL A 315 4.86 -5.46 4.24
CA VAL A 315 5.54 -4.26 4.74
C VAL A 315 5.68 -3.21 3.63
N HIS A 316 5.33 -1.95 3.92
CA HIS A 316 5.44 -0.82 2.98
C HIS A 316 6.54 0.18 3.37
N THR A 317 7.15 -0.03 4.52
CA THR A 317 8.08 0.90 5.14
C THR A 317 9.53 0.46 4.89
N PRO A 318 10.38 1.28 4.26
CA PRO A 318 11.76 0.91 3.93
C PRO A 318 12.76 1.20 5.06
N VAL A 319 12.29 1.74 6.20
CA VAL A 319 13.15 2.17 7.31
C VAL A 319 12.55 1.80 8.67
N PRO A 320 13.36 1.34 9.64
CA PRO A 320 12.85 0.98 10.97
C PRO A 320 12.04 2.09 11.65
N ALA A 321 12.48 3.35 11.52
CA ALA A 321 11.82 4.51 12.14
C ALA A 321 10.37 4.77 11.64
N GLY A 322 9.92 4.09 10.59
CA GLY A 322 8.54 4.18 10.12
C GLY A 322 7.58 3.14 10.71
N HIS A 323 8.08 2.19 11.51
CA HIS A 323 7.25 1.21 12.22
C HIS A 323 6.72 1.76 13.55
N ASP A 324 5.59 1.23 13.98
CA ASP A 324 4.98 1.57 15.26
C ASP A 324 5.69 0.82 16.40
N TYR A 325 6.21 1.57 17.38
CA TYR A 325 6.87 1.07 18.57
C TYR A 325 6.17 1.58 19.82
N PHE A 326 5.78 0.66 20.70
CA PHE A 326 5.09 0.98 21.96
C PHE A 326 5.98 0.66 23.16
N ASP A 327 6.02 1.59 24.12
CA ASP A 327 6.61 1.33 25.42
C ASP A 327 5.87 0.19 26.13
N GLU A 328 6.61 -0.69 26.80
CA GLU A 328 6.05 -1.88 27.46
C GLU A 328 4.92 -1.54 28.44
N ALA A 329 5.06 -0.45 29.21
CA ALA A 329 4.03 0.00 30.15
C ALA A 329 2.72 0.39 29.45
N LEU A 330 2.80 1.07 28.30
CA LEU A 330 1.63 1.45 27.51
C LEU A 330 0.98 0.23 26.87
N PHE A 331 1.78 -0.67 26.31
CA PHE A 331 1.27 -1.91 25.71
C PHE A 331 0.63 -2.83 26.78
N GLY A 332 1.29 -3.01 27.92
CA GLY A 332 0.82 -3.80 29.05
C GLY A 332 -0.47 -3.29 29.68
N LYS A 333 -0.73 -1.97 29.63
CA LYS A 333 -2.01 -1.39 30.06
C LYS A 333 -3.21 -2.02 29.34
N TYR A 334 -3.07 -2.31 28.04
CA TYR A 334 -4.17 -2.83 27.21
C TYR A 334 -4.07 -4.34 26.99
N MET A 335 -2.84 -4.88 26.99
CA MET A 335 -2.59 -6.27 26.61
C MET A 335 -2.30 -7.20 27.79
N GLY A 336 -2.17 -6.68 29.01
CA GLY A 336 -1.77 -7.47 30.19
C GLY A 336 -2.69 -8.64 30.54
N GLY A 337 -3.94 -8.65 30.06
CA GLY A 337 -4.87 -9.77 30.23
C GLY A 337 -4.74 -10.90 29.20
N TYR A 338 -4.06 -10.68 28.08
CA TYR A 338 -3.95 -11.65 26.99
C TYR A 338 -3.02 -12.84 27.28
N PRO A 339 -1.87 -12.71 27.99
CA PRO A 339 -1.02 -13.86 28.28
C PRO A 339 -1.77 -14.99 29.00
N GLN A 340 -2.66 -14.65 29.94
CA GLN A 340 -3.48 -15.64 30.64
C GLN A 340 -4.44 -16.37 29.69
N ARG A 341 -5.01 -15.68 28.70
CA ARG A 341 -5.87 -16.28 27.66
C ARG A 341 -5.07 -17.16 26.70
N LEU A 342 -3.83 -16.79 26.44
CA LEU A 342 -2.90 -17.52 25.58
C LEU A 342 -2.23 -18.71 26.30
N GLY A 343 -2.27 -18.75 27.63
CA GLY A 343 -1.57 -19.77 28.42
C GLY A 343 -0.05 -19.60 28.46
N ILE A 344 0.45 -18.38 28.26
CA ILE A 344 1.88 -18.02 28.29
C ILE A 344 2.14 -16.89 29.30
N SER A 345 3.40 -16.64 29.61
CA SER A 345 3.84 -15.52 30.44
C SER A 345 3.80 -14.18 29.69
N TRP A 346 3.85 -13.08 30.45
CA TRP A 346 3.97 -11.73 29.88
C TRP A 346 5.26 -11.58 29.06
N ASP A 347 6.38 -12.11 29.58
CA ASP A 347 7.69 -12.03 28.92
C ASP A 347 7.71 -12.77 27.58
N GLU A 348 7.09 -13.95 27.51
CA GLU A 348 6.92 -14.67 26.24
C GLU A 348 6.08 -13.87 25.24
N PHE A 349 4.98 -13.25 25.70
CA PHE A 349 4.10 -12.48 24.83
C PHE A 349 4.74 -11.19 24.31
N ILE A 350 5.32 -10.37 25.20
CA ILE A 350 5.99 -9.12 24.81
C ILE A 350 7.22 -9.42 23.94
N GLY A 351 7.92 -10.52 24.21
CA GLY A 351 9.07 -10.99 23.44
C GLY A 351 8.75 -11.24 21.97
N MET A 352 7.50 -11.61 21.63
CA MET A 352 7.07 -11.76 20.24
C MET A 352 7.11 -10.47 19.42
N GLY A 353 7.10 -9.30 20.08
CA GLY A 353 7.23 -7.99 19.42
C GLY A 353 8.61 -7.37 19.51
N ARG A 354 9.62 -8.10 20.01
CA ARG A 354 11.00 -7.63 20.16
C ARG A 354 11.93 -8.34 19.16
N GLU A 355 12.94 -7.63 18.65
CA GLU A 355 13.99 -8.26 17.84
C GLU A 355 14.86 -9.16 18.70
N ASN A 356 15.08 -8.77 19.96
CA ASN A 356 15.63 -9.61 21.01
C ASN A 356 14.60 -9.84 22.11
N ALA A 357 14.00 -11.04 22.15
CA ALA A 357 12.95 -11.38 23.11
C ALA A 357 13.37 -11.11 24.58
N ASP A 358 14.66 -11.32 24.90
CA ASP A 358 15.23 -11.17 26.24
C ASP A 358 15.68 -9.73 26.58
N ASP A 359 15.66 -8.78 25.63
CA ASP A 359 16.01 -7.38 25.92
C ASP A 359 14.78 -6.59 26.39
N HIS A 360 14.64 -6.47 27.70
CA HIS A 360 13.54 -5.73 28.32
C HIS A 360 13.56 -4.21 28.05
N ASN A 361 14.62 -3.66 27.43
CA ASN A 361 14.64 -2.26 27.00
C ASN A 361 14.06 -2.06 25.60
N GLU A 362 13.89 -3.14 24.81
CA GLU A 362 13.27 -3.04 23.50
C GLU A 362 11.77 -2.76 23.62
N ARG A 363 11.32 -1.78 22.84
CA ARG A 363 9.91 -1.44 22.67
C ARG A 363 9.21 -2.51 21.85
N PHE A 364 7.92 -2.71 22.11
CA PHE A 364 7.11 -3.65 21.35
C PHE A 364 6.84 -3.09 19.94
N CYS A 365 7.29 -3.81 18.91
CA CYS A 365 7.09 -3.47 17.52
C CYS A 365 6.04 -4.40 16.90
N LEU A 366 5.00 -3.80 16.30
CA LEU A 366 3.95 -4.59 15.64
C LEU A 366 4.44 -5.31 14.37
N SER A 367 5.44 -4.76 13.69
CA SER A 367 6.03 -5.42 12.52
C SER A 367 6.77 -6.69 12.93
N THR A 368 7.50 -6.66 14.04
CA THR A 368 8.15 -7.86 14.60
C THR A 368 7.10 -8.89 15.03
N PHE A 369 6.02 -8.45 15.69
CA PHE A 369 4.89 -9.32 16.03
C PHE A 369 4.24 -9.93 14.77
N ALA A 370 4.10 -9.17 13.69
CA ALA A 370 3.59 -9.67 12.41
C ALA A 370 4.52 -10.73 11.82
N CYS A 371 5.83 -10.50 11.78
CA CYS A 371 6.82 -11.48 11.32
C CYS A 371 6.79 -12.79 12.13
N ASN A 372 6.47 -12.72 13.42
CA ASN A 372 6.38 -13.91 14.28
C ASN A 372 5.04 -14.65 14.18
N THR A 373 3.97 -13.98 13.72
CA THR A 373 2.61 -14.54 13.64
C THR A 373 2.09 -14.79 12.23
N CYS A 374 2.83 -14.36 11.19
CA CYS A 374 2.55 -14.66 9.78
C CYS A 374 3.48 -15.76 9.26
N GLN A 375 3.01 -16.59 8.33
CA GLN A 375 3.84 -17.59 7.65
C GLN A 375 4.70 -16.95 6.57
N GLU A 376 4.15 -15.92 5.93
CA GLU A 376 4.75 -15.24 4.80
C GLU A 376 4.85 -13.74 5.07
N VAL A 377 5.93 -13.15 4.57
CA VAL A 377 6.21 -11.72 4.67
C VAL A 377 6.67 -11.22 3.31
N ASN A 378 6.20 -10.07 2.86
CA ASN A 378 6.63 -9.51 1.59
C ASN A 378 6.85 -7.99 1.61
N GLY A 379 7.86 -7.56 0.85
CA GLY A 379 8.02 -6.17 0.42
C GLY A 379 7.16 -5.84 -0.82
N VAL A 380 7.20 -4.58 -1.25
CA VAL A 380 6.25 -4.01 -2.24
C VAL A 380 6.88 -3.66 -3.60
N SER A 381 8.15 -4.03 -3.76
CA SER A 381 8.95 -4.02 -4.99
C SER A 381 10.11 -4.99 -4.78
N LYS A 382 10.82 -5.36 -5.85
CA LYS A 382 11.97 -6.26 -5.75
C LYS A 382 13.09 -5.68 -4.88
N LEU A 383 13.44 -4.41 -5.09
CA LEU A 383 14.45 -3.72 -4.27
C LEU A 383 13.98 -3.62 -2.82
N HIS A 384 12.69 -3.31 -2.59
CA HIS A 384 12.16 -3.25 -1.23
C HIS A 384 12.10 -4.61 -0.55
N GLY A 385 11.89 -5.70 -1.29
CA GLY A 385 12.04 -7.06 -0.79
C GLY A 385 13.40 -7.21 -0.14
N TRP A 386 14.47 -6.93 -0.89
CA TRP A 386 15.85 -6.95 -0.39
C TRP A 386 16.08 -6.04 0.83
N VAL A 387 15.59 -4.79 0.80
CA VAL A 387 15.68 -3.88 1.95
C VAL A 387 14.95 -4.45 3.17
N SER A 388 13.79 -5.10 2.97
CA SER A 388 13.03 -5.74 4.04
C SER A 388 13.76 -6.97 4.60
N GLN A 389 14.44 -7.74 3.75
CA GLN A 389 15.29 -8.84 4.18
C GLN A 389 16.40 -8.36 5.12
N GLN A 390 17.03 -7.22 4.82
CA GLN A 390 18.03 -6.61 5.69
C GLN A 390 17.41 -6.06 6.98
N MET A 391 16.26 -5.38 6.87
CA MET A 391 15.58 -4.76 8.00
C MET A 391 15.15 -5.78 9.07
N PHE A 392 14.70 -6.96 8.64
CA PHE A 392 14.23 -8.01 9.54
C PHE A 392 15.29 -9.04 9.92
N SER A 393 16.55 -8.88 9.50
CA SER A 393 17.59 -9.88 9.74
C SER A 393 17.83 -10.17 11.23
N ASN A 394 17.65 -9.16 12.09
CA ASN A 394 17.84 -9.29 13.53
C ASN A 394 16.80 -10.21 14.20
N ILE A 395 15.64 -10.41 13.58
CA ILE A 395 14.62 -11.36 14.05
C ILE A 395 15.14 -12.81 13.91
N TRP A 396 15.99 -13.08 12.91
CA TRP A 396 16.52 -14.40 12.59
C TRP A 396 18.06 -14.43 12.60
N LYS A 397 18.67 -14.09 13.75
CA LYS A 397 20.13 -13.90 13.93
C LYS A 397 21.02 -15.06 13.44
N GLY A 398 20.48 -16.27 13.30
CA GLY A 398 21.21 -17.44 12.80
C GLY A 398 21.43 -17.46 11.27
N TYR A 399 20.77 -16.56 10.55
CA TYR A 399 20.75 -16.51 9.08
C TYR A 399 21.14 -15.14 8.56
N PHE A 400 21.71 -15.09 7.36
CA PHE A 400 21.99 -13.84 6.66
C PHE A 400 20.71 -13.30 5.98
N PRO A 401 20.65 -11.98 5.69
CA PRO A 401 19.51 -11.38 5.01
C PRO A 401 19.07 -12.12 3.74
N GLU A 402 20.01 -12.55 2.90
CA GLU A 402 19.73 -13.27 1.64
C GLU A 402 18.99 -14.60 1.83
N GLU A 403 18.98 -15.16 3.05
CA GLU A 403 18.45 -16.48 3.36
C GLU A 403 17.05 -16.46 3.98
N ASN A 404 16.53 -15.28 4.33
CA ASN A 404 15.20 -15.20 4.92
C ASN A 404 14.10 -15.33 3.85
N HIS A 405 12.94 -15.84 4.28
CA HIS A 405 11.80 -16.13 3.42
C HIS A 405 11.00 -14.87 2.99
N VAL A 406 11.47 -13.68 3.36
CA VAL A 406 10.79 -12.41 3.03
C VAL A 406 10.83 -12.22 1.51
N GLY A 407 9.67 -12.29 0.88
CA GLY A 407 9.51 -12.15 -0.57
C GLY A 407 9.15 -10.73 -1.00
N TYR A 408 8.58 -10.61 -2.20
CA TYR A 408 8.02 -9.34 -2.69
C TYR A 408 6.84 -9.56 -3.64
N VAL A 409 5.93 -8.60 -3.63
CA VAL A 409 4.95 -8.37 -4.70
C VAL A 409 5.12 -6.92 -5.13
N THR A 410 5.48 -6.70 -6.39
CA THR A 410 5.61 -5.33 -6.91
C THR A 410 4.23 -4.71 -7.04
N ASN A 411 4.07 -3.50 -6.50
CA ASN A 411 2.79 -2.80 -6.58
C ASN A 411 2.34 -2.57 -8.03
N GLY A 412 1.06 -2.29 -8.19
CA GLY A 412 0.44 -1.82 -9.41
C GLY A 412 -0.72 -0.88 -9.10
N VAL A 413 -1.39 -0.45 -10.16
CA VAL A 413 -2.49 0.52 -10.08
C VAL A 413 -3.72 0.03 -10.80
N HIS A 414 -4.89 0.36 -10.27
CA HIS A 414 -6.14 -0.10 -10.86
C HIS A 414 -6.44 0.64 -12.16
N PHE A 415 -6.24 -0.05 -13.29
CA PHE A 415 -6.23 0.53 -14.62
C PHE A 415 -7.52 1.33 -14.96
N PRO A 416 -8.75 0.83 -14.72
CA PRO A 416 -9.98 1.61 -14.91
C PRO A 416 -10.08 2.91 -14.10
N THR A 417 -9.48 2.96 -12.91
CA THR A 417 -9.53 4.17 -12.06
C THR A 417 -8.66 5.29 -12.62
N TRP A 418 -7.43 4.94 -13.01
CA TRP A 418 -6.38 5.92 -13.32
C TRP A 418 -6.28 6.27 -14.79
N THR A 419 -6.78 5.42 -15.69
CA THR A 419 -6.77 5.70 -17.12
C THR A 419 -7.87 6.70 -17.48
N ALA A 420 -7.50 7.77 -18.18
CA ALA A 420 -8.44 8.75 -18.67
C ALA A 420 -9.37 8.14 -19.75
N THR A 421 -10.61 8.64 -19.82
CA THR A 421 -11.62 8.15 -20.76
C THR A 421 -11.16 8.20 -22.22
N GLU A 422 -10.36 9.20 -22.60
CA GLU A 422 -9.77 9.30 -23.94
C GLU A 422 -8.83 8.13 -24.25
N TRP A 423 -7.94 7.79 -23.32
CA TRP A 423 -7.06 6.64 -23.46
C TRP A 423 -7.84 5.33 -23.45
N ARG A 424 -8.85 5.20 -22.59
CA ARG A 424 -9.76 4.04 -22.58
C ARG A 424 -10.36 3.76 -23.95
N LYS A 425 -10.91 4.79 -24.61
CA LYS A 425 -11.49 4.65 -25.96
C LYS A 425 -10.46 4.22 -27.01
N LEU A 426 -9.23 4.72 -26.91
CA LEU A 426 -8.14 4.32 -27.78
C LEU A 426 -7.76 2.85 -27.56
N TYR A 427 -7.59 2.42 -26.31
CA TYR A 427 -7.35 1.01 -25.98
C TYR A 427 -8.50 0.12 -26.45
N ASP A 428 -9.75 0.48 -26.19
CA ASP A 428 -10.93 -0.30 -26.62
C ASP A 428 -11.04 -0.41 -28.17
N THR A 429 -10.43 0.52 -28.92
CA THR A 429 -10.43 0.52 -30.39
C THR A 429 -9.33 -0.35 -30.98
N TYR A 430 -8.11 -0.28 -30.42
CA TYR A 430 -6.92 -0.87 -31.02
C TYR A 430 -6.43 -2.16 -30.35
N PHE A 431 -6.73 -2.36 -29.07
CA PHE A 431 -6.25 -3.51 -28.30
C PHE A 431 -7.21 -4.69 -28.43
N ASP A 432 -6.77 -5.87 -28.01
CA ASP A 432 -7.61 -7.05 -27.98
C ASP A 432 -8.86 -6.85 -27.11
N LYS A 433 -10.01 -7.40 -27.52
CA LYS A 433 -11.27 -7.27 -26.77
C LYS A 433 -11.20 -7.87 -25.36
N ASN A 434 -10.29 -8.81 -25.12
CA ASN A 434 -10.04 -9.44 -23.83
C ASN A 434 -9.04 -8.65 -22.96
N PHE A 435 -8.52 -7.52 -23.43
CA PHE A 435 -7.51 -6.70 -22.74
C PHE A 435 -7.84 -6.45 -21.25
N MET A 436 -9.11 -6.17 -20.94
CA MET A 436 -9.54 -5.92 -19.56
C MET A 436 -9.36 -7.09 -18.60
N ASN A 437 -9.41 -8.33 -19.10
CA ASN A 437 -9.22 -9.53 -18.30
C ASN A 437 -7.75 -10.00 -18.30
N ASP A 438 -6.96 -9.57 -19.29
CA ASP A 438 -5.57 -10.01 -19.53
C ASP A 438 -4.60 -8.81 -19.56
N GLN A 439 -4.76 -7.91 -18.59
CA GLN A 439 -4.01 -6.64 -18.55
C GLN A 439 -2.50 -6.83 -18.35
N SER A 440 -2.06 -7.97 -17.83
CA SER A 440 -0.64 -8.29 -17.60
C SER A 440 0.09 -8.83 -18.84
N ASN A 441 -0.63 -9.10 -19.94
CA ASN A 441 -0.07 -9.63 -21.17
C ASN A 441 0.52 -8.52 -22.04
N GLU A 442 1.84 -8.37 -22.00
CA GLU A 442 2.60 -7.34 -22.73
C GLU A 442 2.31 -7.31 -24.24
N GLU A 443 2.08 -8.47 -24.87
CA GLU A 443 1.82 -8.54 -26.32
C GLU A 443 0.54 -7.77 -26.72
N ILE A 444 -0.46 -7.70 -25.84
CA ILE A 444 -1.68 -6.91 -26.08
C ILE A 444 -1.34 -5.41 -26.10
N TRP A 445 -0.39 -4.97 -25.27
CA TRP A 445 0.01 -3.56 -25.18
C TRP A 445 0.82 -3.09 -26.37
N HIS A 446 1.53 -3.99 -27.08
CA HIS A 446 2.26 -3.66 -28.31
C HIS A 446 1.32 -3.16 -29.43
N ALA A 447 0.01 -3.39 -29.33
CA ALA A 447 -0.97 -2.79 -30.23
C ALA A 447 -0.91 -1.26 -30.27
N ILE A 448 -0.36 -0.59 -29.24
CA ILE A 448 -0.14 0.87 -29.24
C ILE A 448 0.74 1.35 -30.39
N TYR A 449 1.65 0.51 -30.89
CA TYR A 449 2.50 0.84 -32.02
C TYR A 449 1.72 1.03 -33.33
N ASN A 450 0.54 0.43 -33.44
CA ASN A 450 -0.35 0.56 -34.60
C ASN A 450 -1.17 1.86 -34.60
N VAL A 451 -1.20 2.58 -33.48
CA VAL A 451 -1.90 3.86 -33.37
C VAL A 451 -1.06 4.96 -34.03
N SER A 452 -1.71 5.83 -34.79
CA SER A 452 -0.99 6.92 -35.46
C SER A 452 -0.40 7.92 -34.46
N ASP A 453 0.77 8.49 -34.78
CA ASP A 453 1.42 9.44 -33.87
C ASP A 453 0.55 10.68 -33.61
N ALA A 454 -0.20 11.11 -34.62
CA ALA A 454 -1.13 12.23 -34.53
C ALA A 454 -2.28 11.96 -33.54
N GLU A 455 -2.85 10.75 -33.52
CA GLU A 455 -3.89 10.38 -32.56
C GLU A 455 -3.36 10.36 -31.12
N ILE A 456 -2.15 9.86 -30.90
CA ILE A 456 -1.51 9.90 -29.57
C ILE A 456 -1.28 11.36 -29.14
N TRP A 457 -0.69 12.18 -30.00
CA TRP A 457 -0.46 13.59 -29.70
C TRP A 457 -1.77 14.33 -29.38
N ASN A 458 -2.81 14.14 -30.20
CA ASN A 458 -4.13 14.76 -29.99
C ASN A 458 -4.79 14.30 -28.68
N THR A 459 -4.64 13.02 -28.32
CA THR A 459 -5.10 12.46 -27.05
C THR A 459 -4.41 13.15 -25.87
N ARG A 460 -3.07 13.23 -25.90
CA ARG A 460 -2.26 13.94 -24.88
C ARG A 460 -2.66 15.41 -24.78
N MET A 461 -2.75 16.12 -25.90
CA MET A 461 -3.15 17.54 -25.93
C MET A 461 -4.56 17.79 -25.39
N THR A 462 -5.49 16.85 -25.58
CA THR A 462 -6.84 16.92 -25.00
C THR A 462 -6.78 16.85 -23.47
N LEU A 463 -5.98 15.95 -22.93
CA LEU A 463 -5.80 15.81 -21.47
C LEU A 463 -5.09 17.02 -20.85
N LYS A 464 -4.09 17.59 -21.54
CA LYS A 464 -3.45 18.86 -21.15
C LYS A 464 -4.45 19.99 -21.06
N LYS A 465 -5.32 20.15 -22.07
CA LYS A 465 -6.39 21.16 -22.05
C LYS A 465 -7.35 20.97 -20.88
N LYS A 466 -7.70 19.72 -20.55
CA LYS A 466 -8.53 19.40 -19.36
C LYS A 466 -7.84 19.78 -18.05
N LEU A 467 -6.54 19.52 -17.91
CA LEU A 467 -5.77 19.94 -16.74
C LEU A 467 -5.75 21.47 -16.62
N VAL A 468 -5.44 22.19 -17.70
CA VAL A 468 -5.43 23.66 -17.72
C VAL A 468 -6.80 24.23 -17.35
N ALA A 469 -7.89 23.68 -17.91
CA ALA A 469 -9.25 24.10 -17.57
C ALA A 469 -9.57 23.88 -16.09
N TYR A 470 -9.22 22.72 -15.54
CA TYR A 470 -9.41 22.41 -14.12
C TYR A 470 -8.63 23.35 -13.21
N ILE A 471 -7.37 23.64 -13.55
CA ILE A 471 -6.53 24.58 -12.80
C ILE A 471 -7.16 25.97 -12.83
N ARG A 472 -7.57 26.46 -14.00
CA ARG A 472 -8.24 27.77 -14.14
C ARG A 472 -9.46 27.87 -13.24
N GLU A 473 -10.33 26.86 -13.27
CA GLU A 473 -11.53 26.81 -12.43
C GLU A 473 -11.18 26.89 -10.93
N LYS A 474 -10.22 26.07 -10.48
CA LYS A 474 -9.79 26.06 -9.06
C LYS A 474 -9.19 27.39 -8.63
N PHE A 475 -8.33 27.99 -9.44
CA PHE A 475 -7.74 29.30 -9.14
C PHE A 475 -8.82 30.39 -9.06
N THR A 476 -9.82 30.39 -9.95
CA THR A 476 -10.95 31.34 -9.88
C THR A 476 -11.76 31.16 -8.59
N GLN A 477 -12.04 29.92 -8.17
CA GLN A 477 -12.76 29.64 -6.92
C GLN A 477 -12.00 30.07 -5.67
N THR A 478 -10.69 29.82 -5.60
CA THR A 478 -9.84 30.24 -4.47
C THR A 478 -9.65 31.75 -4.46
N TRP A 479 -9.53 32.39 -5.63
CA TRP A 479 -9.43 33.84 -5.77
C TRP A 479 -10.67 34.58 -5.24
N LEU A 480 -11.89 34.11 -5.55
CA LEU A 480 -13.14 34.67 -5.01
C LEU A 480 -13.15 34.71 -3.47
N LYS A 481 -12.41 33.82 -2.82
CA LYS A 481 -12.29 33.75 -1.36
C LYS A 481 -11.19 34.65 -0.79
N ASN A 482 -10.11 34.89 -1.54
CA ASN A 482 -8.88 35.52 -1.02
C ASN A 482 -8.69 37.00 -1.44
N GLN A 483 -9.62 37.62 -2.18
CA GLN A 483 -9.59 39.05 -2.58
C GLN A 483 -8.26 39.52 -3.24
N GLY A 484 -7.59 38.65 -3.99
CA GLY A 484 -6.33 39.00 -4.70
C GLY A 484 -6.54 39.93 -5.91
N ASP A 485 -5.46 40.56 -6.40
CA ASP A 485 -5.49 41.42 -7.59
C ASP A 485 -5.95 40.63 -8.85
N PRO A 486 -7.11 40.99 -9.47
CA PRO A 486 -7.65 40.28 -10.63
C PRO A 486 -6.70 40.25 -11.83
N ALA A 487 -5.95 41.33 -12.08
CA ALA A 487 -5.06 41.44 -13.25
C ALA A 487 -3.87 40.46 -13.15
N ARG A 488 -3.37 40.26 -11.92
CA ARG A 488 -2.28 39.32 -11.63
C ARG A 488 -2.74 37.86 -11.79
N VAL A 489 -3.97 37.52 -11.41
CA VAL A 489 -4.51 36.16 -11.59
C VAL A 489 -4.79 35.85 -13.04
N VAL A 490 -5.40 36.77 -13.79
CA VAL A 490 -5.67 36.56 -15.23
C VAL A 490 -4.37 36.38 -16.00
N SER A 491 -3.38 37.24 -15.78
CA SER A 491 -2.06 37.12 -16.44
C SER A 491 -1.31 35.84 -16.05
N LEU A 492 -1.48 35.33 -14.83
CA LEU A 492 -0.98 34.02 -14.42
C LEU A 492 -1.67 32.87 -15.18
N LEU A 493 -3.00 32.91 -15.29
CA LEU A 493 -3.79 31.87 -15.96
C LEU A 493 -3.60 31.81 -17.48
N GLU A 494 -3.28 32.96 -18.10
CA GLU A 494 -2.92 33.04 -19.51
C GLU A 494 -1.57 32.37 -19.81
N ARG A 495 -0.63 32.39 -18.85
CA ARG A 495 0.69 31.73 -18.99
C ARG A 495 0.61 30.21 -18.94
N ILE A 496 -0.44 29.66 -18.32
CA ILE A 496 -0.68 28.20 -18.28
C ILE A 496 -1.23 27.77 -19.64
N ASN A 497 -0.34 27.41 -20.55
CA ASN A 497 -0.64 27.04 -21.94
C ASN A 497 -0.49 25.52 -22.15
N PRO A 498 -1.49 24.83 -22.76
CA PRO A 498 -1.37 23.40 -23.08
C PRO A 498 -0.23 23.04 -24.05
N ASN A 499 0.34 24.00 -24.78
CA ASN A 499 1.46 23.72 -25.70
C ASN A 499 2.81 23.56 -24.98
N ALA A 500 2.96 24.10 -23.77
CA ALA A 500 4.18 24.03 -22.98
C ALA A 500 4.46 22.60 -22.51
N LEU A 501 5.72 22.22 -22.34
CA LEU A 501 6.10 20.96 -21.69
C LEU A 501 5.71 21.05 -20.20
N MET A 502 4.88 20.12 -19.73
CA MET A 502 4.35 20.11 -18.37
C MET A 502 5.01 19.01 -17.53
N ILE A 503 5.64 19.38 -16.42
CA ILE A 503 6.32 18.45 -15.51
C ILE A 503 5.61 18.46 -14.15
N GLY A 504 5.13 17.31 -13.70
CA GLY A 504 4.47 17.14 -12.41
C GLY A 504 5.37 16.55 -11.34
N PHE A 505 5.37 17.14 -10.16
CA PHE A 505 5.91 16.58 -8.92
C PHE A 505 4.82 16.61 -7.86
N CYS A 506 4.08 15.51 -7.68
CA CYS A 506 2.94 15.51 -6.76
C CYS A 506 2.88 14.28 -5.86
N ARG A 507 3.11 14.50 -4.56
CA ARG A 507 3.17 13.45 -3.54
C ARG A 507 3.21 14.06 -2.13
N ARG A 508 3.10 13.21 -1.09
CA ARG A 508 3.37 13.63 0.30
C ARG A 508 4.74 14.31 0.39
N PHE A 509 4.79 15.47 1.05
CA PHE A 509 6.04 16.17 1.34
C PHE A 509 6.71 15.53 2.56
N ALA A 510 7.91 15.04 2.35
CA ALA A 510 8.83 14.53 3.36
C ALA A 510 10.27 14.77 2.85
N THR A 511 11.24 14.85 3.77
CA THR A 511 12.63 15.21 3.45
C THR A 511 13.28 14.28 2.43
N TYR A 512 13.08 12.97 2.58
CA TYR A 512 13.65 11.96 1.68
C TYR A 512 13.04 11.96 0.27
N LYS A 513 11.90 12.64 0.02
CA LYS A 513 11.33 12.77 -1.33
C LYS A 513 12.05 13.80 -2.19
N ARG A 514 12.89 14.65 -1.58
CA ARG A 514 13.72 15.69 -2.21
C ARG A 514 12.99 16.55 -3.24
N ALA A 515 11.78 17.01 -2.89
CA ALA A 515 11.00 17.95 -3.72
C ALA A 515 11.75 19.26 -4.03
N HIS A 516 12.77 19.58 -3.22
CA HIS A 516 13.54 20.79 -3.34
C HIS A 516 14.72 20.68 -4.33
N LEU A 517 14.99 19.50 -4.89
CA LEU A 517 16.20 19.21 -5.67
C LEU A 517 16.33 20.11 -6.92
N LEU A 518 15.21 20.40 -7.57
CA LEU A 518 15.13 21.36 -8.68
C LEU A 518 15.47 22.79 -8.28
N PHE A 519 15.46 23.16 -7.00
CA PHE A 519 15.77 24.52 -6.55
C PHE A 519 17.23 24.70 -6.10
N THR A 520 18.07 23.70 -6.34
CA THR A 520 19.51 23.75 -6.01
C THR A 520 20.26 24.77 -6.89
N ASP A 521 19.86 24.94 -8.15
CA ASP A 521 20.43 25.92 -9.10
C ASP A 521 19.32 26.76 -9.74
N LEU A 522 18.96 27.85 -9.08
CA LEU A 522 17.88 28.72 -9.54
C LEU A 522 18.22 29.46 -10.84
N GLU A 523 19.50 29.65 -11.16
CA GLU A 523 19.91 30.34 -12.38
C GLU A 523 19.63 29.47 -13.61
N ARG A 524 20.04 28.20 -13.58
CA ARG A 524 19.71 27.22 -14.64
C ARG A 524 18.22 27.00 -14.76
N LEU A 525 17.52 26.83 -13.63
CA LEU A 525 16.06 26.70 -13.64
C LEU A 525 15.40 27.90 -14.31
N SER A 526 15.84 29.12 -13.97
CA SER A 526 15.32 30.36 -14.55
C SER A 526 15.52 30.38 -16.06
N LYS A 527 16.69 29.99 -16.58
CA LYS A 527 16.94 29.90 -18.02
C LYS A 527 15.97 28.94 -18.71
N ILE A 528 15.74 27.76 -18.13
CA ILE A 528 14.82 26.75 -18.68
C ILE A 528 13.38 27.27 -18.75
N VAL A 529 12.86 27.83 -17.66
CA VAL A 529 11.43 28.23 -17.63
C VAL A 529 11.14 29.58 -18.29
N ASN A 530 12.18 30.35 -18.65
CA ASN A 530 12.06 31.64 -19.33
C ASN A 530 12.34 31.59 -20.83
N ASP A 531 12.61 30.41 -21.41
CA ASP A 531 12.74 30.27 -22.86
C ASP A 531 11.37 30.46 -23.54
N PRO A 532 11.18 31.51 -24.37
CA PRO A 532 9.90 31.76 -25.04
C PRO A 532 9.62 30.78 -26.18
N GLU A 533 10.65 30.19 -26.79
CA GLU A 533 10.52 29.21 -27.88
C GLU A 533 10.20 27.81 -27.32
N HIS A 534 10.72 27.51 -26.13
CA HIS A 534 10.57 26.20 -25.48
C HIS A 534 9.94 26.30 -24.07
N PRO A 535 8.67 26.72 -23.94
CA PRO A 535 8.06 26.97 -22.63
C PRO A 535 7.97 25.69 -21.76
N VAL A 536 8.39 25.78 -20.50
CA VAL A 536 8.30 24.68 -19.52
C VAL A 536 7.53 25.10 -18.28
N LEU A 537 6.61 24.25 -17.83
CA LEU A 537 5.80 24.45 -16.63
C LEU A 537 6.04 23.33 -15.62
N PHE A 538 6.25 23.69 -14.35
CA PHE A 538 6.36 22.76 -13.23
C PHE A 538 5.13 22.86 -12.34
N PHE A 539 4.51 21.72 -12.04
CA PHE A 539 3.36 21.59 -11.14
C PHE A 539 3.77 20.84 -9.88
N PHE A 540 3.64 21.48 -8.72
CA PHE A 540 3.85 20.89 -7.41
C PHE A 540 2.52 20.73 -6.69
N SER A 541 2.32 19.61 -6.01
CA SER A 541 1.13 19.41 -5.17
C SER A 541 1.37 18.33 -4.13
N GLY A 542 0.76 18.46 -2.96
CA GLY A 542 0.95 17.49 -1.89
C GLY A 542 0.75 18.07 -0.51
N LYS A 543 0.58 17.17 0.46
CA LYS A 543 0.38 17.50 1.87
C LYS A 543 1.60 17.07 2.68
N ALA A 544 1.96 17.85 3.70
CA ALA A 544 2.88 17.45 4.75
C ALA A 544 2.09 17.02 5.98
N HIS A 545 2.62 16.08 6.78
CA HIS A 545 1.94 15.69 8.01
C HIS A 545 1.86 16.90 8.98
N PRO A 546 0.78 17.07 9.76
CA PRO A 546 0.66 18.21 10.69
C PRO A 546 1.79 18.28 11.72
N ALA A 547 2.34 17.12 12.11
CA ALA A 547 3.52 17.01 12.98
C ALA A 547 4.87 17.04 12.24
N ASP A 548 4.90 17.03 10.91
CA ASP A 548 6.15 17.06 10.11
C ASP A 548 6.50 18.50 9.73
N GLY A 549 7.15 19.21 10.66
CA GLY A 549 7.59 20.59 10.45
C GLY A 549 8.58 20.75 9.28
N ALA A 550 9.41 19.74 9.01
CA ALA A 550 10.36 19.79 7.89
C ALA A 550 9.63 19.70 6.55
N GLY A 551 8.65 18.78 6.43
CA GLY A 551 7.78 18.69 5.26
C GLY A 551 6.98 19.97 5.01
N GLN A 552 6.46 20.61 6.06
CA GLN A 552 5.77 21.90 5.95
C GLN A 552 6.71 23.02 5.51
N GLY A 553 7.94 23.05 6.02
CA GLY A 553 8.98 23.99 5.60
C GLY A 553 9.34 23.85 4.12
N LEU A 554 9.34 22.62 3.58
CA LEU A 554 9.55 22.37 2.15
C LEU A 554 8.41 22.96 1.30
N ILE A 555 7.15 22.77 1.69
CA ILE A 555 6.00 23.36 1.00
C ILE A 555 6.14 24.88 0.95
N LYS A 556 6.40 25.49 2.11
CA LYS A 556 6.57 26.95 2.23
C LYS A 556 7.68 27.45 1.30
N ARG A 557 8.85 26.81 1.32
CA ARG A 557 9.99 27.19 0.45
C ARG A 557 9.64 27.11 -1.04
N ILE A 558 8.95 26.05 -1.47
CA ILE A 558 8.53 25.89 -2.88
C ILE A 558 7.54 26.97 -3.26
N PHE A 559 6.57 27.27 -2.37
CA PHE A 559 5.62 28.33 -2.58
C PHE A 559 6.32 29.69 -2.71
N GLU A 560 7.22 30.05 -1.79
CA GLU A 560 8.00 31.29 -1.84
C GLU A 560 8.78 31.44 -3.16
N ILE A 561 9.44 30.36 -3.63
CA ILE A 561 10.15 30.37 -4.91
C ILE A 561 9.18 30.57 -6.08
N SER A 562 8.02 29.91 -6.06
CA SER A 562 6.99 30.05 -7.10
C SER A 562 6.47 31.48 -7.26
N GLN A 563 6.56 32.29 -6.20
CA GLN A 563 6.11 33.69 -6.19
C GLN A 563 7.16 34.69 -6.69
N ARG A 564 8.41 34.27 -6.96
CA ARG A 564 9.44 35.18 -7.48
C ARG A 564 9.14 35.61 -8.92
N PRO A 565 9.47 36.85 -9.33
CA PRO A 565 9.12 37.37 -10.66
C PRO A 565 9.55 36.48 -11.83
N GLU A 566 10.73 35.88 -11.74
CA GLU A 566 11.31 35.01 -12.77
C GLU A 566 10.57 33.66 -12.91
N PHE A 567 9.93 33.16 -11.84
CA PHE A 567 9.23 31.88 -11.78
C PHE A 567 7.70 32.00 -11.81
N LEU A 568 7.17 33.22 -11.66
CA LEU A 568 5.75 33.49 -11.56
C LEU A 568 4.99 33.02 -12.82
N GLY A 569 4.06 32.08 -12.61
CA GLY A 569 3.26 31.45 -13.68
C GLY A 569 3.97 30.33 -14.43
N LYS A 570 5.15 29.89 -13.97
CA LYS A 570 5.92 28.78 -14.53
C LYS A 570 6.11 27.64 -13.52
N ILE A 571 6.27 28.00 -12.24
CA ILE A 571 6.26 27.05 -11.13
C ILE A 571 4.95 27.26 -10.39
N ILE A 572 4.12 26.23 -10.31
CA ILE A 572 2.73 26.34 -9.85
C ILE A 572 2.53 25.33 -8.73
N PHE A 573 2.20 25.82 -7.54
CA PHE A 573 1.77 24.97 -6.44
C PHE A 573 0.24 24.86 -6.43
N LEU A 574 -0.27 23.63 -6.47
CA LEU A 574 -1.69 23.31 -6.40
C LEU A 574 -2.04 22.77 -5.02
N GLU A 575 -2.93 23.46 -4.31
CA GLU A 575 -3.36 23.10 -2.96
C GLU A 575 -4.27 21.86 -2.95
N ASP A 576 -4.30 21.19 -1.80
CA ASP A 576 -5.24 20.12 -1.45
C ASP A 576 -5.21 18.92 -2.40
N TYR A 577 -4.01 18.35 -2.56
CA TYR A 577 -3.81 17.11 -3.32
C TYR A 577 -4.72 15.98 -2.82
N ASP A 578 -5.67 15.59 -3.66
CA ASP A 578 -6.66 14.53 -3.45
C ASP A 578 -6.75 13.62 -4.70
N MET A 579 -7.62 12.62 -4.67
CA MET A 579 -7.84 11.75 -5.84
C MET A 579 -8.31 12.53 -7.08
N THR A 580 -9.09 13.60 -6.92
CA THR A 580 -9.62 14.39 -8.04
C THR A 580 -8.49 15.10 -8.78
N LEU A 581 -7.64 15.82 -8.04
CA LEU A 581 -6.50 16.52 -8.57
C LEU A 581 -5.44 15.54 -9.09
N ALA A 582 -5.21 14.42 -8.40
CA ALA A 582 -4.32 13.36 -8.86
C ALA A 582 -4.72 12.86 -10.25
N ARG A 583 -5.99 12.52 -10.49
CA ARG A 583 -6.48 12.06 -11.81
C ARG A 583 -6.26 13.08 -12.92
N ARG A 584 -6.34 14.38 -12.63
CA ARG A 584 -6.05 15.45 -13.61
C ARG A 584 -4.57 15.59 -13.90
N LEU A 585 -3.73 15.48 -12.88
CA LEU A 585 -2.28 15.61 -13.02
C LEU A 585 -1.67 14.40 -13.72
N VAL A 586 -1.92 13.18 -13.25
CA VAL A 586 -1.34 11.94 -13.82
C VAL A 586 -1.79 11.67 -15.26
N SER A 587 -2.87 12.30 -15.72
CA SER A 587 -3.27 12.24 -17.13
C SER A 587 -2.82 13.46 -17.93
N GLY A 588 -2.64 14.61 -17.29
CA GLY A 588 -2.49 15.90 -17.96
C GLY A 588 -1.08 16.46 -18.04
N VAL A 589 -0.12 16.04 -17.21
CA VAL A 589 1.30 16.46 -17.35
C VAL A 589 2.01 15.57 -18.35
N ASP A 590 3.11 16.00 -18.96
CA ASP A 590 3.89 15.21 -19.92
C ASP A 590 4.92 14.33 -19.25
N ILE A 591 5.55 14.83 -18.17
CA ILE A 591 6.55 14.11 -17.38
C ILE A 591 6.08 14.00 -15.94
N TRP A 592 6.13 12.80 -15.39
CA TRP A 592 5.98 12.56 -13.96
C TRP A 592 7.36 12.43 -13.32
N MET A 593 7.73 13.40 -12.49
CA MET A 593 9.07 13.48 -11.92
C MET A 593 9.09 13.09 -10.44
N ASN A 594 10.01 12.19 -10.08
CA ASN A 594 10.20 11.70 -8.71
C ASN A 594 11.69 11.61 -8.37
N THR A 595 12.12 12.20 -7.25
CA THR A 595 13.54 12.29 -6.90
C THR A 595 13.85 11.73 -5.49
N PRO A 596 13.37 10.53 -5.11
CA PRO A 596 13.59 10.01 -3.76
C PRO A 596 15.08 9.80 -3.45
N THR A 597 15.45 9.93 -2.18
CA THR A 597 16.75 9.49 -1.66
C THR A 597 16.80 7.96 -1.71
N ARG A 598 17.83 7.39 -2.32
CA ARG A 598 18.04 5.94 -2.38
C ARG A 598 18.46 5.38 -1.01
N PRO A 599 18.02 4.18 -0.61
CA PRO A 599 16.92 3.36 -1.16
C PRO A 599 15.61 3.55 -0.36
N LEU A 600 15.22 4.81 -0.10
CA LEU A 600 14.14 5.15 0.83
C LEU A 600 12.75 5.18 0.17
N GLU A 601 12.65 4.85 -1.11
CA GLU A 601 11.36 4.59 -1.78
C GLU A 601 11.08 3.10 -1.86
N ALA A 602 10.07 2.62 -1.14
CA ALA A 602 9.68 1.21 -1.20
C ALA A 602 9.10 0.79 -2.57
N SER A 603 8.36 1.67 -3.23
CA SER A 603 7.74 1.42 -4.54
C SER A 603 7.46 2.76 -5.23
N GLY A 604 6.21 3.25 -5.25
CA GLY A 604 5.86 4.58 -5.77
C GLY A 604 4.75 4.57 -6.82
N THR A 605 3.51 4.22 -6.42
CA THR A 605 2.39 4.03 -7.37
C THR A 605 1.95 5.28 -8.14
N SER A 606 2.42 6.49 -7.82
CA SER A 606 2.02 7.68 -8.58
C SER A 606 2.62 7.72 -9.99
N GLY A 607 3.84 7.21 -10.16
CA GLY A 607 4.46 7.06 -11.48
C GLY A 607 3.75 6.01 -12.33
N GLU A 608 3.36 4.89 -11.71
CA GLU A 608 2.56 3.83 -12.33
C GLU A 608 1.19 4.37 -12.81
N LYS A 609 0.55 5.30 -12.08
CA LYS A 609 -0.72 5.94 -12.52
C LYS A 609 -0.52 6.83 -13.74
N ALA A 610 0.60 7.54 -13.80
CA ALA A 610 0.96 8.41 -14.90
C ALA A 610 1.22 7.58 -16.17
N GLU A 611 1.89 6.44 -16.01
CA GLU A 611 2.20 5.46 -17.06
C GLU A 611 0.95 5.03 -17.85
N MET A 612 -0.17 4.76 -17.16
CA MET A 612 -1.44 4.34 -17.78
C MET A 612 -2.03 5.37 -18.76
N ASN A 613 -1.55 6.62 -18.72
CA ASN A 613 -2.00 7.74 -19.54
C ASN A 613 -0.95 8.24 -20.53
N GLY A 614 0.09 7.46 -20.81
CA GLY A 614 1.18 7.88 -21.70
C GLY A 614 1.93 9.12 -21.19
N VAL A 615 1.97 9.30 -19.87
CA VAL A 615 2.87 10.26 -19.20
C VAL A 615 4.15 9.52 -18.90
N VAL A 616 5.28 10.08 -19.33
CA VAL A 616 6.58 9.44 -19.20
C VAL A 616 7.23 9.79 -17.88
N ASN A 617 8.02 8.87 -17.33
CA ASN A 617 8.61 9.03 -16.00
C ASN A 617 10.07 9.57 -16.10
N LEU A 618 10.42 10.49 -15.20
CA LEU A 618 11.80 10.91 -14.92
C LEU A 618 12.06 10.66 -13.43
N SER A 619 12.82 9.61 -13.11
CA SER A 619 13.02 9.27 -11.71
C SER A 619 14.39 8.72 -11.37
N VAL A 620 14.69 8.64 -10.09
CA VAL A 620 15.83 7.89 -9.59
C VAL A 620 15.53 6.40 -9.72
N LEU A 621 16.51 5.57 -10.11
CA LEU A 621 16.40 4.10 -10.01
C LEU A 621 16.34 3.70 -8.52
N ASP A 622 15.16 3.85 -7.94
CA ASP A 622 14.76 3.47 -6.60
C ASP A 622 13.28 3.05 -6.62
N GLY A 623 12.85 2.27 -5.63
CA GLY A 623 11.48 1.71 -5.58
C GLY A 623 11.08 0.98 -6.86
N TRP A 624 9.90 1.29 -7.39
CA TRP A 624 9.35 0.62 -8.58
C TRP A 624 10.15 0.89 -9.86
N TRP A 625 10.84 2.03 -9.93
CA TRP A 625 11.52 2.48 -11.16
C TRP A 625 12.76 1.64 -11.49
N VAL A 626 13.35 0.95 -10.49
CA VAL A 626 14.42 -0.03 -10.70
C VAL A 626 13.96 -1.16 -11.63
N GLU A 627 12.75 -1.67 -11.41
CA GLU A 627 12.14 -2.73 -12.23
C GLU A 627 11.53 -2.16 -13.52
N GLY A 628 11.08 -0.89 -13.49
CA GLY A 628 10.23 -0.29 -14.51
C GLY A 628 10.99 0.39 -15.63
N TYR A 629 12.18 0.92 -15.36
CA TYR A 629 12.94 1.65 -16.37
C TYR A 629 13.26 0.79 -17.60
N ARG A 630 12.98 1.34 -18.78
CA ARG A 630 13.39 0.81 -20.08
C ARG A 630 14.02 1.96 -20.87
N GLU A 631 15.14 1.68 -21.54
CA GLU A 631 15.79 2.66 -22.40
C GLU A 631 14.82 3.11 -23.51
N GLY A 632 14.72 4.42 -23.73
CA GLY A 632 13.78 4.98 -24.71
C GLY A 632 12.31 4.98 -24.27
N ALA A 633 12.02 4.77 -22.98
CA ALA A 633 10.67 4.79 -22.39
C ALA A 633 10.62 5.65 -21.10
N GLY A 634 11.39 6.74 -21.07
CA GLY A 634 11.54 7.62 -19.91
C GLY A 634 13.01 7.86 -19.58
N TRP A 635 13.27 8.45 -18.42
CA TRP A 635 14.62 8.84 -18.00
C TRP A 635 14.89 8.42 -16.55
N ALA A 636 16.15 8.12 -16.27
CA ALA A 636 16.55 7.64 -14.97
C ALA A 636 17.84 8.29 -14.46
N LEU A 637 17.91 8.55 -13.15
CA LEU A 637 19.16 8.80 -12.45
C LEU A 637 19.72 7.46 -11.93
N PRO A 638 21.05 7.30 -11.80
CA PRO A 638 21.68 6.02 -11.44
C PRO A 638 21.14 5.39 -10.14
N GLU A 639 21.15 4.06 -10.05
CA GLU A 639 20.71 3.30 -8.87
C GLU A 639 21.67 3.46 -7.69
N LYS A 640 22.99 3.40 -7.96
CA LYS A 640 24.01 3.54 -6.93
C LYS A 640 24.36 5.01 -6.69
N ARG A 641 24.61 5.33 -5.42
CA ARG A 641 25.16 6.63 -5.01
C ARG A 641 26.65 6.72 -5.37
N THR A 642 27.09 7.91 -5.73
CA THR A 642 28.50 8.23 -6.01
C THR A 642 29.18 8.80 -4.77
N TYR A 643 28.44 9.52 -3.93
CA TYR A 643 28.96 10.15 -2.73
C TYR A 643 28.25 9.63 -1.47
N GLN A 644 29.02 9.43 -0.40
CA GLN A 644 28.45 9.13 0.93
C GLN A 644 27.74 10.35 1.53
N ASN A 645 28.25 11.56 1.25
CA ASN A 645 27.64 12.81 1.70
C ASN A 645 26.37 13.12 0.88
N GLN A 646 25.23 13.24 1.57
CA GLN A 646 23.94 13.50 0.91
C GLN A 646 23.90 14.82 0.12
N GLY A 647 24.54 15.88 0.62
CA GLY A 647 24.56 17.18 -0.06
C GLY A 647 25.31 17.14 -1.40
N TYR A 648 26.44 16.44 -1.47
CA TYR A 648 27.16 16.24 -2.73
C TYR A 648 26.40 15.34 -3.69
N GLN A 649 25.72 14.31 -3.18
CA GLN A 649 24.84 13.48 -4.00
C GLN A 649 23.67 14.29 -4.58
N ASP A 650 23.07 15.18 -3.78
CA ASP A 650 21.98 16.05 -4.23
C ASP A 650 22.45 17.05 -5.31
N GLN A 651 23.66 17.61 -5.18
CA GLN A 651 24.24 18.47 -6.23
C GLN A 651 24.45 17.71 -7.55
N LEU A 652 24.99 16.49 -7.49
CA LEU A 652 25.19 15.64 -8.66
C LEU A 652 23.86 15.25 -9.31
N ASP A 653 22.89 14.81 -8.51
CA ASP A 653 21.57 14.43 -9.01
C ASP A 653 20.85 15.64 -9.64
N ALA A 654 20.91 16.82 -9.02
CA ALA A 654 20.35 18.05 -9.57
C ALA A 654 21.01 18.42 -10.92
N ALA A 655 22.35 18.41 -10.99
CA ALA A 655 23.07 18.68 -12.23
C ALA A 655 22.71 17.68 -13.35
N THR A 656 22.52 16.41 -13.00
CA THR A 656 22.09 15.36 -13.93
C THR A 656 20.69 15.64 -14.46
N ILE A 657 19.73 16.00 -13.60
CA ILE A 657 18.37 16.38 -14.01
C ILE A 657 18.40 17.56 -14.96
N TYR A 658 19.17 18.61 -14.66
CA TYR A 658 19.31 19.74 -15.57
C TYR A 658 19.87 19.36 -16.92
N ASN A 659 20.92 18.51 -16.94
CA ASN A 659 21.52 18.06 -18.19
C ASN A 659 20.52 17.25 -19.04
N LEU A 660 19.73 16.36 -18.41
CA LEU A 660 18.65 15.62 -19.09
C LEU A 660 17.59 16.56 -19.65
N LEU A 661 17.16 17.57 -18.88
CA LEU A 661 16.19 18.56 -19.32
C LEU A 661 16.68 19.36 -20.52
N GLU A 662 17.88 19.93 -20.42
CA GLU A 662 18.44 20.86 -21.40
C GLU A 662 18.89 20.17 -22.71
N ASN A 663 19.47 18.97 -22.64
CA ASN A 663 20.09 18.33 -23.80
C ASN A 663 19.21 17.25 -24.45
N ASP A 664 18.35 16.59 -23.69
CA ASP A 664 17.58 15.45 -24.20
C ASP A 664 16.09 15.77 -24.26
N ILE A 665 15.47 16.09 -23.12
CA ILE A 665 14.01 16.14 -22.96
C ILE A 665 13.39 17.34 -23.70
N ILE A 666 13.84 18.56 -23.39
CA ILE A 666 13.25 19.78 -23.96
C ILE A 666 13.50 19.81 -25.48
N PRO A 667 14.73 19.58 -25.98
CA PRO A 667 14.97 19.52 -27.43
C PRO A 667 14.10 18.47 -28.12
N MET A 668 13.97 17.26 -27.55
CA MET A 668 13.15 16.19 -28.14
C MET A 668 11.68 16.56 -28.21
N TYR A 669 11.08 17.09 -27.15
CA TYR A 669 9.66 17.46 -27.12
C TYR A 669 9.34 18.56 -28.14
N TYR A 670 10.25 19.51 -28.34
CA TYR A 670 10.08 20.65 -29.24
C TYR A 670 10.59 20.44 -30.67
N ASN A 671 11.26 19.31 -30.96
CA ASN A 671 11.63 18.91 -32.31
C ASN A 671 10.40 18.46 -33.13
N LYS A 672 9.51 19.42 -33.41
CA LYS A 672 8.22 19.17 -34.05
C LYS A 672 8.38 19.07 -35.57
N ASN A 673 7.75 18.06 -36.15
CA ASN A 673 7.67 17.89 -37.59
C ASN A 673 6.63 18.87 -38.21
N LYS A 674 6.39 18.76 -39.53
CA LYS A 674 5.41 19.58 -40.26
C LYS A 674 3.96 19.40 -39.78
N GLU A 675 3.66 18.31 -39.08
CA GLU A 675 2.34 17.99 -38.52
C GLU A 675 2.15 18.56 -37.09
N GLY A 676 3.19 19.17 -36.51
CA GLY A 676 3.11 19.93 -35.27
C GLY A 676 3.43 19.15 -33.99
N PHE A 677 4.02 17.95 -34.10
CA PHE A 677 4.46 17.12 -32.97
C PHE A 677 5.82 16.46 -33.22
N SER A 678 6.50 16.04 -32.16
CA SER A 678 7.78 15.32 -32.23
C SER A 678 7.54 13.82 -32.36
N LYS A 679 8.13 13.17 -33.38
CA LYS A 679 7.97 11.72 -33.60
C LYS A 679 8.72 10.93 -32.54
N GLU A 680 9.91 11.40 -32.19
CA GLU A 680 10.76 10.82 -31.17
C GLU A 680 10.06 10.84 -29.81
N TRP A 681 9.42 11.95 -29.45
CA TRP A 681 8.65 12.06 -28.21
C TRP A 681 7.48 11.06 -28.17
N ILE A 682 6.73 10.95 -29.27
CA ILE A 682 5.62 9.99 -29.36
C ILE A 682 6.12 8.54 -29.29
N GLN A 683 7.30 8.25 -29.86
CA GLN A 683 7.90 6.92 -29.75
C GLN A 683 8.24 6.58 -28.30
N VAL A 684 8.75 7.55 -27.51
CA VAL A 684 8.98 7.35 -26.07
C VAL A 684 7.66 7.01 -25.36
N VAL A 685 6.58 7.76 -25.63
CA VAL A 685 5.25 7.49 -25.07
C VAL A 685 4.75 6.08 -25.44
N LYS A 686 4.90 5.68 -26.71
CA LYS A 686 4.52 4.33 -27.18
C LYS A 686 5.30 3.24 -26.47
N ASN A 687 6.63 3.40 -26.34
CA ASN A 687 7.49 2.44 -25.65
C ASN A 687 7.12 2.32 -24.16
N SER A 688 6.83 3.44 -23.51
CA SER A 688 6.34 3.51 -22.13
C SER A 688 5.10 2.63 -21.94
N ILE A 689 4.05 2.89 -22.74
CA ILE A 689 2.79 2.14 -22.68
C ILE A 689 3.01 0.65 -23.02
N ALA A 690 3.79 0.35 -24.06
CA ALA A 690 3.97 -1.02 -24.54
C ALA A 690 4.77 -1.90 -23.55
N THR A 691 5.83 -1.36 -22.94
CA THR A 691 6.87 -2.17 -22.27
C THR A 691 6.95 -1.95 -20.76
N ILE A 692 6.26 -0.94 -20.22
CA ILE A 692 6.23 -0.64 -18.79
C ILE A 692 4.84 -0.93 -18.22
N ALA A 693 3.79 -0.31 -18.76
CA ALA A 693 2.41 -0.42 -18.23
C ALA A 693 1.91 -1.85 -17.89
N PRO A 694 2.10 -2.91 -18.71
CA PRO A 694 1.63 -4.28 -18.38
C PRO A 694 2.14 -4.77 -17.02
N HIS A 695 3.36 -4.37 -16.66
CA HIS A 695 4.05 -4.80 -15.44
C HIS A 695 3.62 -4.04 -14.19
N TYR A 696 2.69 -3.09 -14.28
CA TYR A 696 2.24 -2.25 -13.14
C TYR A 696 0.72 -2.13 -13.05
N THR A 697 0.00 -3.10 -13.62
CA THR A 697 -1.45 -3.22 -13.44
C THR A 697 -1.77 -3.86 -12.08
N MET A 698 -2.86 -3.44 -11.45
CA MET A 698 -3.33 -4.07 -10.22
C MET A 698 -3.72 -5.54 -10.46
N LYS A 699 -4.21 -5.88 -11.66
CA LYS A 699 -4.48 -7.27 -12.07
C LYS A 699 -3.25 -8.14 -11.91
N ARG A 700 -2.09 -7.70 -12.42
CA ARG A 700 -0.80 -8.37 -12.22
C ARG A 700 -0.49 -8.54 -10.75
N GLN A 701 -0.57 -7.46 -9.96
CA GLN A 701 -0.28 -7.50 -8.53
C GLN A 701 -1.17 -8.53 -7.80
N LEU A 702 -2.47 -8.55 -8.10
CA LEU A 702 -3.41 -9.51 -7.54
C LEU A 702 -3.02 -10.95 -7.89
N ASP A 703 -2.73 -11.23 -9.16
CA ASP A 703 -2.30 -12.56 -9.60
C ASP A 703 -0.99 -12.98 -8.89
N ASP A 704 -0.02 -12.07 -8.77
CA ASP A 704 1.23 -12.31 -8.04
C ASP A 704 1.00 -12.69 -6.57
N TYR A 705 0.06 -12.04 -5.88
CA TYR A 705 -0.30 -12.42 -4.50
C TYR A 705 -0.88 -13.83 -4.43
N TYR A 706 -1.74 -14.21 -5.38
CA TYR A 706 -2.30 -15.56 -5.44
C TYR A 706 -1.22 -16.61 -5.71
N ASP A 707 -0.39 -16.36 -6.71
CA ASP A 707 0.63 -17.31 -7.18
C ASP A 707 1.77 -17.48 -6.18
N LYS A 708 2.23 -16.38 -5.58
CA LYS A 708 3.37 -16.39 -4.66
C LYS A 708 2.98 -16.69 -3.21
N PHE A 709 1.74 -16.38 -2.80
CA PHE A 709 1.33 -16.41 -1.38
C PHE A 709 0.00 -17.13 -1.10
N TYR A 710 -1.14 -16.59 -1.53
CA TYR A 710 -2.43 -17.07 -1.03
C TYR A 710 -2.73 -18.53 -1.35
N ASN A 711 -2.39 -19.00 -2.56
CA ASN A 711 -2.64 -20.39 -2.94
C ASN A 711 -1.84 -21.38 -2.08
N LYS A 712 -0.56 -21.07 -1.80
CA LYS A 712 0.32 -21.93 -0.99
C LYS A 712 -0.09 -21.92 0.48
N GLU A 713 -0.45 -20.75 1.02
CA GLU A 713 -0.89 -20.60 2.41
C GLU A 713 -2.23 -21.32 2.63
N ALA A 714 -3.21 -21.11 1.76
CA ALA A 714 -4.52 -21.77 1.89
C ALA A 714 -4.40 -23.29 1.80
N ALA A 715 -3.54 -23.79 0.90
CA ALA A 715 -3.25 -25.22 0.80
C ALA A 715 -2.59 -25.78 2.07
N ARG A 716 -1.67 -25.02 2.69
CA ARG A 716 -1.03 -25.40 3.97
C ARG A 716 -2.03 -25.36 5.12
N PHE A 717 -2.78 -24.28 5.27
CA PHE A 717 -3.81 -24.13 6.30
C PHE A 717 -4.84 -25.26 6.24
N LYS A 718 -5.32 -25.62 5.04
CA LYS A 718 -6.23 -26.75 4.85
C LYS A 718 -5.64 -28.09 5.31
N LYS A 719 -4.32 -28.30 5.14
CA LYS A 719 -3.65 -29.51 5.65
C LYS A 719 -3.52 -29.49 7.17
N LEU A 720 -3.18 -28.34 7.75
CA LEU A 720 -2.99 -28.21 9.20
C LEU A 720 -4.30 -28.29 9.97
N SER A 721 -5.39 -27.72 9.44
CA SER A 721 -6.71 -27.70 10.07
C SER A 721 -7.50 -29.01 9.93
N ALA A 722 -7.01 -29.95 9.12
CA ALA A 722 -7.67 -31.24 8.90
C ALA A 722 -7.50 -32.19 10.09
N ASN A 723 -8.42 -33.15 10.22
CA ASN A 723 -8.37 -34.25 11.19
C ASN A 723 -8.14 -33.77 12.64
N ASP A 724 -8.94 -32.79 13.09
CA ASP A 724 -8.81 -32.20 14.44
C ASP A 724 -7.40 -31.63 14.71
N ASN A 725 -6.89 -30.87 13.74
CA ASN A 725 -5.60 -30.18 13.82
C ASN A 725 -4.38 -31.11 14.05
N ALA A 726 -4.48 -32.39 13.67
CA ALA A 726 -3.47 -33.41 14.01
C ALA A 726 -2.04 -33.04 13.56
N LEU A 727 -1.90 -32.49 12.35
CA LEU A 727 -0.58 -32.10 11.83
C LEU A 727 0.00 -30.88 12.57
N ALA A 728 -0.84 -29.91 12.95
CA ALA A 728 -0.40 -28.77 13.76
C ALA A 728 0.06 -29.22 15.15
N LYS A 729 -0.68 -30.15 15.79
CA LYS A 729 -0.32 -30.77 17.07
C LYS A 729 1.02 -31.52 16.99
N GLU A 730 1.24 -32.24 15.90
CA GLU A 730 2.50 -32.97 15.68
C GLU A 730 3.70 -32.03 15.50
N ILE A 731 3.56 -30.97 14.69
CA ILE A 731 4.63 -29.98 14.48
C ILE A 731 4.96 -29.27 15.79
N ALA A 732 3.95 -28.82 16.54
CA ALA A 732 4.14 -28.16 17.82
C ALA A 732 4.90 -29.05 18.82
N LEU A 733 4.48 -30.31 18.98
CA LEU A 733 5.14 -31.27 19.87
C LEU A 733 6.60 -31.52 19.44
N TRP A 734 6.85 -31.60 18.14
CA TRP A 734 8.21 -31.73 17.63
C TRP A 734 9.06 -30.50 17.95
N LYS A 735 8.55 -29.28 17.76
CA LYS A 735 9.25 -28.03 18.10
C LYS A 735 9.59 -27.97 19.59
N GLU A 736 8.63 -28.31 20.45
CA GLU A 736 8.81 -28.39 21.92
C GLU A 736 9.92 -29.38 22.29
N SER A 737 9.89 -30.59 21.71
CA SER A 737 10.88 -31.64 21.97
C SER A 737 12.29 -31.23 21.54
N VAL A 738 12.43 -30.55 20.40
CA VAL A 738 13.72 -30.07 19.91
C VAL A 738 14.22 -28.91 20.77
N ALA A 739 13.36 -27.94 21.12
CA ALA A 739 13.72 -26.80 21.96
C ALA A 739 14.23 -27.25 23.34
N GLU A 740 13.54 -28.20 23.99
CA GLU A 740 13.92 -28.73 25.32
C GLU A 740 15.33 -29.35 25.33
N ARG A 741 15.75 -29.95 24.21
CA ARG A 741 17.00 -30.72 24.11
C ARG A 741 18.12 -29.97 23.39
N TRP A 742 17.83 -28.82 22.78
CA TRP A 742 18.74 -28.10 21.88
C TRP A 742 20.11 -27.81 22.49
N ASP A 743 20.13 -27.37 23.75
CA ASP A 743 21.38 -27.02 24.43
C ASP A 743 22.25 -28.24 24.75
N GLY A 744 21.65 -29.42 24.92
CA GLY A 744 22.37 -30.68 25.14
C GLY A 744 23.00 -31.26 23.88
N ILE A 745 22.55 -30.87 22.68
CA ILE A 745 23.12 -31.34 21.42
C ILE A 745 24.55 -30.81 21.25
N HIS A 746 25.51 -31.69 21.05
CA HIS A 746 26.93 -31.34 20.95
C HIS A 746 27.69 -32.19 19.93
N VAL A 747 28.84 -31.67 19.49
CA VAL A 747 29.75 -32.37 18.57
C VAL A 747 30.53 -33.42 19.36
N VAL A 748 30.39 -34.68 18.96
CA VAL A 748 31.15 -35.81 19.52
C VAL A 748 32.54 -35.90 18.86
N SER A 749 32.58 -35.74 17.54
CA SER A 749 33.83 -35.68 16.77
C SER A 749 33.65 -34.91 15.47
N LYS A 750 34.73 -34.36 14.93
CA LYS A 750 34.76 -33.70 13.61
C LYS A 750 36.06 -33.98 12.86
N ASP A 751 35.97 -34.09 11.55
CA ASP A 751 37.10 -34.07 10.60
C ASP A 751 36.87 -32.94 9.58
N ASP A 752 37.42 -31.77 9.90
CA ASP A 752 37.37 -30.53 9.12
C ASP A 752 38.77 -30.04 8.71
N SER A 753 39.80 -30.82 9.02
CA SER A 753 41.22 -30.47 8.91
C SER A 753 41.64 -29.99 7.51
N LYS A 754 40.97 -30.51 6.47
CA LYS A 754 41.26 -30.22 5.06
C LYS A 754 40.67 -28.89 4.58
N LEU A 755 39.77 -28.24 5.33
CA LEU A 755 39.23 -26.92 4.97
C LEU A 755 40.31 -25.84 4.94
N MET A 756 41.30 -25.91 5.85
CA MET A 756 42.38 -24.92 5.96
C MET A 756 43.47 -25.06 4.88
N ALA A 757 43.52 -26.21 4.20
CA ALA A 757 44.49 -26.52 3.14
C ALA A 757 43.80 -26.75 1.78
N ALA A 758 42.62 -26.17 1.60
CA ALA A 758 41.79 -26.38 0.44
C ALA A 758 42.40 -25.79 -0.85
N GLU A 759 42.58 -26.61 -1.88
CA GLU A 759 43.04 -26.18 -3.21
C GLU A 759 41.90 -26.20 -4.23
N THR A 760 41.95 -25.28 -5.19
CA THR A 760 40.92 -25.21 -6.24
C THR A 760 40.89 -26.48 -7.08
N GLY A 761 39.70 -27.02 -7.33
CA GLY A 761 39.49 -28.25 -8.11
C GLY A 761 39.77 -29.55 -7.35
N GLN A 762 40.13 -29.49 -6.06
CA GLN A 762 40.23 -30.68 -5.22
C GLN A 762 38.94 -30.89 -4.43
N LYS A 763 38.44 -32.13 -4.43
CA LYS A 763 37.29 -32.52 -3.61
C LYS A 763 37.74 -32.78 -2.18
N ILE A 764 37.12 -32.07 -1.25
CA ILE A 764 37.38 -32.14 0.17
C ILE A 764 36.15 -32.73 0.84
N LYS A 765 36.39 -33.71 1.70
CA LYS A 765 35.34 -34.31 2.52
C LYS A 765 35.44 -33.75 3.93
N VAL A 766 34.31 -33.31 4.45
CA VAL A 766 34.16 -32.82 5.83
C VAL A 766 33.13 -33.68 6.53
N GLN A 767 33.43 -34.12 7.76
CA GLN A 767 32.57 -35.02 8.53
C GLN A 767 32.39 -34.51 9.95
N TYR A 768 31.15 -34.59 10.46
CA TYR A 768 30.81 -34.28 11.85
C TYR A 768 29.95 -35.40 12.43
N VAL A 769 30.19 -35.76 13.69
CA VAL A 769 29.33 -36.67 14.46
C VAL A 769 28.67 -35.88 15.57
N ILE A 770 27.34 -35.83 15.58
CA ILE A 770 26.52 -35.05 16.50
C ILE A 770 25.73 -36.01 17.40
N ASP A 771 25.78 -35.80 18.72
CA ASP A 771 24.86 -36.47 19.64
C ASP A 771 23.55 -35.68 19.70
N GLU A 772 22.50 -36.21 19.08
CA GLU A 772 21.17 -35.59 18.99
C GLU A 772 20.35 -35.68 20.29
N GLN A 773 20.90 -36.21 21.40
CA GLN A 773 20.22 -36.30 22.70
C GLN A 773 18.86 -37.04 22.61
N GLY A 774 18.82 -38.12 21.82
CA GLY A 774 17.61 -38.92 21.61
C GLY A 774 16.55 -38.25 20.74
N LEU A 775 16.90 -37.14 20.06
CA LEU A 775 16.19 -36.72 18.85
C LEU A 775 16.64 -37.63 17.70
N ASN A 776 15.75 -37.86 16.72
CA ASN A 776 15.94 -38.85 15.67
C ASN A 776 15.97 -38.19 14.29
N ASP A 777 17.17 -37.90 13.78
CA ASP A 777 17.41 -37.13 12.54
C ASP A 777 16.66 -35.79 12.52
N ALA A 778 16.67 -35.10 13.66
CA ALA A 778 15.96 -33.83 13.85
C ALA A 778 16.84 -32.61 13.56
N VAL A 779 18.11 -32.80 13.20
CA VAL A 779 19.04 -31.70 12.87
C VAL A 779 19.63 -31.84 11.47
N GLY A 780 19.96 -30.70 10.87
CA GLY A 780 20.76 -30.59 9.66
C GLY A 780 22.04 -29.80 9.94
N LEU A 781 23.09 -30.11 9.19
CA LEU A 781 24.34 -29.35 9.18
C LEU A 781 24.59 -28.75 7.80
N GLU A 782 25.21 -27.59 7.78
CA GLU A 782 25.72 -26.98 6.55
C GLU A 782 26.97 -26.14 6.79
N LEU A 783 27.86 -26.14 5.80
CA LEU A 783 29.03 -25.29 5.77
C LEU A 783 28.66 -23.99 5.04
N VAL A 784 28.73 -22.87 5.76
CA VAL A 784 28.52 -21.54 5.21
C VAL A 784 29.88 -20.94 4.85
N VAL A 785 30.04 -20.50 3.61
CA VAL A 785 31.24 -19.85 3.09
C VAL A 785 30.91 -18.40 2.78
N LEU A 786 31.67 -17.48 3.35
CA LEU A 786 31.53 -16.04 3.19
C LEU A 786 32.70 -15.47 2.40
N LYS A 787 32.41 -14.42 1.64
CA LYS A 787 33.42 -13.58 0.96
C LYS A 787 33.27 -12.13 1.41
N ASP A 788 34.39 -11.47 1.68
CA ASP A 788 34.41 -10.05 2.02
C ASP A 788 34.12 -9.22 0.74
N GLN A 789 33.17 -8.29 0.82
CA GLN A 789 32.91 -7.27 -0.19
C GLN A 789 33.48 -5.90 0.23
N LEU A 790 33.85 -5.09 -0.75
CA LEU A 790 34.50 -3.78 -0.54
C LEU A 790 33.56 -2.72 0.08
N GLU A 791 32.23 -2.84 -0.08
CA GLU A 791 31.26 -1.81 0.36
C GLU A 791 30.19 -2.31 1.35
N ASP A 792 29.77 -3.59 1.32
CA ASP A 792 28.60 -4.10 2.07
C ASP A 792 28.92 -5.17 3.15
N GLY A 793 30.18 -5.32 3.55
CA GLY A 793 30.56 -6.29 4.59
C GLY A 793 30.73 -7.73 4.07
N LYS A 794 30.26 -8.73 4.82
CA LYS A 794 30.38 -10.16 4.47
C LYS A 794 29.13 -10.63 3.73
N GLN A 795 29.29 -11.27 2.58
CA GLN A 795 28.20 -11.89 1.83
C GLN A 795 28.37 -13.41 1.79
N ILE A 796 27.26 -14.15 1.76
CA ILE A 796 27.28 -15.58 1.47
C ILE A 796 27.82 -15.79 0.06
N TYR A 797 28.88 -16.59 -0.02
CA TYR A 797 29.49 -17.05 -1.26
C TYR A 797 28.95 -18.43 -1.67
N ALA A 798 28.84 -19.35 -0.71
CA ALA A 798 28.27 -20.68 -0.93
C ALA A 798 27.75 -21.29 0.38
N VAL A 799 26.76 -22.17 0.28
CA VAL A 799 26.28 -23.00 1.40
C VAL A 799 26.29 -24.46 0.94
N TYR A 800 27.01 -25.32 1.67
CA TYR A 800 27.11 -26.75 1.36
C TYR A 800 26.35 -27.57 2.42
N PRO A 801 25.19 -28.15 2.09
CA PRO A 801 24.46 -28.99 3.03
C PRO A 801 25.17 -30.32 3.23
N PHE A 802 25.22 -30.79 4.49
CA PHE A 802 25.71 -32.12 4.81
C PHE A 802 24.60 -33.15 4.59
N LYS A 803 24.99 -34.37 4.25
CA LYS A 803 24.11 -35.54 4.21
C LYS A 803 24.31 -36.37 5.47
N MET A 804 23.23 -36.79 6.12
CA MET A 804 23.30 -37.80 7.17
C MET A 804 23.58 -39.16 6.49
N VAL A 805 24.71 -39.77 6.81
CA VAL A 805 25.20 -41.01 6.15
C VAL A 805 25.03 -42.25 7.02
N GLY A 806 24.74 -42.08 8.31
CA GLY A 806 24.49 -43.16 9.25
C GLY A 806 24.43 -42.65 10.68
N HIS A 807 24.01 -43.51 11.60
CA HIS A 807 24.02 -43.21 13.03
C HIS A 807 24.26 -44.47 13.87
N GLU A 808 24.81 -44.29 15.07
CA GLU A 808 24.94 -45.33 16.10
C GLU A 808 24.37 -44.79 17.42
N GLY A 809 23.25 -45.35 17.88
CA GLY A 809 22.51 -44.78 19.00
C GLY A 809 22.07 -43.34 18.68
N ASN A 810 22.45 -42.39 19.54
CA ASN A 810 22.17 -40.96 19.37
C ASN A 810 23.22 -40.22 18.52
N ASN A 811 24.28 -40.90 18.08
CA ASN A 811 25.38 -40.27 17.35
C ASN A 811 25.12 -40.33 15.85
N PHE A 812 24.72 -39.20 15.26
CA PHE A 812 24.44 -39.07 13.83
C PHE A 812 25.67 -38.54 13.09
N THR A 813 26.06 -39.23 12.02
CA THR A 813 27.22 -38.88 11.19
C THR A 813 26.76 -38.12 9.95
N PHE A 814 27.30 -36.92 9.78
CA PHE A 814 27.01 -36.01 8.69
C PHE A 814 28.26 -35.83 7.83
N GLU A 815 28.09 -35.84 6.50
CA GLU A 815 29.17 -35.66 5.53
C GLU A 815 28.83 -34.63 4.45
N ALA A 816 29.76 -33.73 4.15
CA ALA A 816 29.70 -32.84 3.01
C ALA A 816 30.94 -33.03 2.12
N GLU A 817 30.72 -33.00 0.80
CA GLU A 817 31.79 -32.95 -0.20
C GLU A 817 31.82 -31.56 -0.81
N ILE A 818 32.96 -30.90 -0.73
CA ILE A 818 33.17 -29.50 -1.13
C ILE A 818 34.25 -29.47 -2.19
N GLU A 819 33.99 -28.76 -3.28
CA GLU A 819 34.95 -28.54 -4.35
C GLU A 819 35.13 -27.02 -4.54
N PRO A 820 36.17 -26.42 -3.93
CA PRO A 820 36.46 -25.02 -4.13
C PRO A 820 36.80 -24.76 -5.60
N ILE A 821 36.02 -23.93 -6.28
CA ILE A 821 36.26 -23.59 -7.70
C ILE A 821 37.04 -22.29 -7.91
N ASN A 822 37.01 -21.39 -6.92
CA ASN A 822 37.61 -20.06 -7.01
C ASN A 822 38.68 -19.88 -5.95
N ALA A 823 39.83 -19.33 -6.34
CA ALA A 823 40.88 -18.94 -5.41
C ALA A 823 40.55 -17.59 -4.77
N GLY A 824 40.90 -17.41 -3.49
CA GLY A 824 40.66 -16.17 -2.75
C GLY A 824 40.66 -16.39 -1.24
N SER A 825 40.49 -15.30 -0.48
CA SER A 825 40.26 -15.36 0.96
C SER A 825 38.77 -15.53 1.24
N PHE A 826 38.41 -16.60 1.95
CA PHE A 826 37.05 -16.92 2.35
C PHE A 826 37.01 -17.18 3.86
N LYS A 827 35.85 -16.92 4.48
CA LYS A 827 35.59 -17.29 5.87
C LYS A 827 34.58 -18.43 5.86
N THR A 828 34.82 -19.48 6.62
CA THR A 828 33.92 -20.64 6.66
C THR A 828 33.46 -20.91 8.08
N GLY A 829 32.26 -21.46 8.24
CA GLY A 829 31.78 -21.98 9.51
C GLY A 829 30.65 -22.98 9.30
N VAL A 830 30.62 -24.04 10.10
CA VAL A 830 29.55 -25.02 10.11
C VAL A 830 28.47 -24.58 11.09
N ARG A 831 27.21 -24.57 10.64
CA ARG A 831 26.06 -24.35 11.51
C ARG A 831 25.12 -25.56 11.52
N MET A 832 24.52 -25.78 12.67
CA MET A 832 23.48 -26.75 12.94
C MET A 832 22.13 -26.05 13.06
N TYR A 833 21.09 -26.65 12.46
CA TYR A 833 19.72 -26.15 12.47
C TYR A 833 18.71 -27.30 12.62
N PRO A 834 17.50 -27.06 13.16
CA PRO A 834 16.44 -28.06 13.19
C PRO A 834 15.97 -28.45 11.78
N LYS A 835 15.79 -29.74 11.53
CA LYS A 835 15.40 -30.31 10.24
C LYS A 835 14.06 -31.03 10.37
N ASN A 836 13.06 -30.55 9.66
CA ASN A 836 11.76 -31.20 9.54
C ASN A 836 11.09 -30.83 8.22
N GLU A 837 10.71 -31.83 7.41
CA GLU A 837 10.07 -31.64 6.10
C GLU A 837 8.69 -30.97 6.18
N LYS A 838 8.09 -30.90 7.37
CA LYS A 838 6.77 -30.30 7.62
C LYS A 838 6.85 -28.78 7.81
N LEU A 839 8.04 -28.24 8.04
CA LEU A 839 8.27 -26.80 8.11
C LEU A 839 8.52 -26.23 6.70
N PRO A 840 7.79 -25.19 6.28
CA PRO A 840 7.96 -24.57 4.97
C PRO A 840 9.24 -23.73 4.90
N HIS A 841 9.61 -23.06 6.00
CA HIS A 841 10.79 -22.21 6.10
C HIS A 841 11.62 -22.53 7.34
N ARG A 842 12.94 -22.31 7.26
CA ARG A 842 13.84 -22.48 8.42
C ARG A 842 13.55 -21.48 9.53
N GLN A 843 13.10 -20.29 9.15
CA GLN A 843 12.74 -19.20 10.07
C GLN A 843 11.49 -19.47 10.92
N ASP A 844 10.73 -20.52 10.61
CA ASP A 844 9.59 -20.95 11.43
C ASP A 844 9.98 -21.55 12.77
N PHE A 845 11.24 -21.98 12.87
CA PHE A 845 11.85 -22.49 14.10
C PHE A 845 13.36 -22.21 14.06
N CYS A 846 13.70 -20.93 14.24
CA CYS A 846 15.01 -20.34 13.97
C CYS A 846 16.09 -20.65 15.04
N TYR A 847 16.17 -21.90 15.48
CA TYR A 847 17.27 -22.36 16.32
C TYR A 847 18.50 -22.59 15.43
N VAL A 848 19.65 -22.02 15.82
CA VAL A 848 20.91 -22.20 15.10
C VAL A 848 22.05 -22.30 16.12
N LYS A 849 22.96 -23.25 15.92
CA LYS A 849 24.19 -23.40 16.71
C LYS A 849 25.37 -23.46 15.74
N TRP A 850 26.28 -22.50 15.82
CA TRP A 850 27.55 -22.52 15.09
C TRP A 850 28.53 -23.44 15.82
N LEU A 851 29.19 -24.35 15.11
CA LEU A 851 29.94 -25.47 15.68
C LEU A 851 31.47 -25.27 15.71
N ASP A 852 31.95 -24.16 15.16
CA ASP A 852 33.38 -23.87 15.00
C ASP A 852 33.87 -22.69 15.83
#